data_AF-A0A4P2QUU9-F1
#
_entry.id   AF-A0A4P2QUU9-F1
#
_cell.length_a   1.000
_cell.length_b   1.000
_cell.length_c   1.000
_cell.angle_alpha   90.00
_cell.angle_beta   90.00
_cell.angle_gamma   90.00
#
_symmetry.space_group_name_H-M   'P 1'
#
loop_
_entity.id
_entity.type
_entity.pdbx_description
1 polymer ?
#
loop_
_entity_poly.entity_id
_entity_poly.type
_entity_poly.pdbx_seq_one_letter_code
_entity_poly.pdbx_strand_id
1 'polypeptide(L)'
;MKRSPGGVLGIVLVMGLGVAGCSGHDAREDLPESADLGASGTAPLSRWASSLPAYRVIGPSADVARASALAGALGLAAEGFRGGAALGADGAIRYLDRARFQRLPTRKAAPPAPGFRDERGFATTRGDDALDVEALAALRVLPEADAAARAWAALEGARLPVGRDVAVGHSLFESIDVQGHYVARAALDTQVIFRDALEGLRLIGAGAKVRVTFDAEGAVTHLVYARRDLARGEDVAIVPAAEAPALCARALGGGAVVAAEPELVYYAPPLSLEVRRILPHYVCSGRRRFGGDVVDVRKVIVPAVVDAPRAAITVREDGEALSAEASVTGGTAPYTYRWVTSARSLAPDRADGGAVRISLDGAALRGQTETLSLYVTDADGLVATAARELPFARAVAPAAPSAPEAPSPPGAPSPPLSPPAANEGGAVVGAEWVGRCGGLDHSAANVDGLLKSFRAGGVEHRFNWGELRAWEVDFKDPSLGGQDASYADSVDLTFYTGHANGVGFMFCSAMNDRILHFSDAHWGNSNLEWMVVAACGPLQDDAGAWRFRWSNAFDGLHLLLGYATESFDDTNEGSMFASRLLDDASPAPLRQAWATTAIEVQPDDKVIYAIMGVYGAGWTLPNYDDHFWGKGPVGPDLWGAARVGFWRISGPT
;
A
#
# COMPACT_ATOMS: atom_id res chain seq x y z
N MET A 1 9.18 61.08 65.56
CA MET A 1 8.62 60.90 66.93
C MET A 1 7.51 59.87 66.88
N LYS A 2 7.53 58.91 67.82
CA LYS A 2 6.50 57.89 68.18
C LYS A 2 6.24 56.80 67.11
N ARG A 3 6.89 55.64 67.22
CA ARG A 3 6.51 54.37 67.91
C ARG A 3 5.33 53.61 67.24
N SER A 4 5.67 52.41 66.75
CA SER A 4 4.85 51.22 66.38
C SER A 4 4.03 50.67 67.58
N PRO A 5 3.23 49.56 67.52
CA PRO A 5 3.04 48.49 66.49
C PRO A 5 1.56 48.09 66.24
N GLY A 6 1.13 47.15 65.39
CA GLY A 6 1.74 46.17 64.48
C GLY A 6 0.67 45.17 64.02
N GLY A 7 1.05 44.28 63.10
CA GLY A 7 0.39 42.99 62.85
C GLY A 7 -0.53 42.92 61.61
N VAL A 8 -0.02 42.33 60.53
CA VAL A 8 -0.33 40.97 60.04
C VAL A 8 0.19 40.89 58.59
N LEU A 9 1.13 39.98 58.35
CA LEU A 9 1.85 39.80 57.09
C LEU A 9 1.16 38.70 56.27
N GLY A 10 0.69 39.04 55.07
CA GLY A 10 0.37 38.09 54.00
C GLY A 10 1.07 38.59 52.74
N ILE A 11 2.07 37.86 52.26
CA ILE A 11 2.81 38.20 51.04
C ILE A 11 2.51 37.13 49.99
N VAL A 12 1.78 37.56 48.97
CA VAL A 12 1.77 37.00 47.62
C VAL A 12 2.93 37.65 46.86
N LEU A 13 3.77 36.85 46.22
CA LEU A 13 4.85 37.32 45.35
C LEU A 13 4.72 36.63 43.98
N VAL A 14 4.58 37.43 42.92
CA VAL A 14 4.79 36.97 41.54
C VAL A 14 5.49 38.08 40.75
N MET A 15 6.43 37.64 39.89
CA MET A 15 7.09 38.29 38.75
C MET A 15 8.30 39.17 39.11
N GLY A 16 9.46 39.02 38.46
CA GLY A 16 9.85 38.14 37.37
C GLY A 16 11.23 38.54 36.81
N LEU A 17 11.65 37.78 35.80
CA LEU A 17 12.71 38.03 34.79
C LEU A 17 14.16 37.63 35.11
N GLY A 18 14.69 36.76 34.24
CA GLY A 18 16.11 36.45 34.09
C GLY A 18 16.33 35.32 33.09
N VAL A 19 16.77 35.69 31.88
CA VAL A 19 16.94 34.86 30.68
C VAL A 19 18.31 34.16 30.66
N ALA A 20 18.37 32.96 30.06
CA ALA A 20 19.41 32.44 29.12
C ALA A 20 19.95 31.03 29.43
N GLY A 21 19.73 30.11 28.46
CA GLY A 21 20.83 29.42 27.76
C GLY A 21 21.47 28.15 28.35
N CYS A 22 21.30 27.06 27.57
CA CYS A 22 22.25 25.96 27.31
C CYS A 22 22.23 24.67 28.16
N SER A 23 22.01 23.56 27.42
CA SER A 23 22.71 22.26 27.44
C SER A 23 22.61 21.30 28.65
N GLY A 24 22.10 20.09 28.36
CA GLY A 24 22.86 18.85 28.59
C GLY A 24 22.47 17.94 29.78
N HIS A 25 22.12 16.70 29.42
CA HIS A 25 22.35 15.42 30.11
C HIS A 25 21.52 15.00 31.35
N ASP A 26 20.94 13.79 31.18
CA ASP A 26 20.81 12.65 32.08
C ASP A 26 20.44 12.83 33.56
N ALA A 27 19.32 12.21 33.96
CA ALA A 27 19.35 11.08 34.90
C ALA A 27 17.99 10.39 34.98
N ARG A 28 17.99 9.08 34.74
CA ARG A 28 17.00 8.11 35.21
C ARG A 28 17.23 7.84 36.70
N GLU A 29 16.15 7.58 37.42
CA GLU A 29 15.98 6.75 38.64
C GLU A 29 14.47 6.72 38.89
N ASP A 30 13.77 5.70 39.38
CA ASP A 30 13.96 4.26 39.56
C ASP A 30 12.66 3.82 40.27
N LEU A 31 11.89 2.85 39.75
CA LEU A 31 10.93 2.08 40.56
C LEU A 31 10.73 0.67 39.96
N PRO A 32 10.48 -0.35 40.80
CA PRO A 32 11.26 -1.57 40.77
C PRO A 32 10.61 -2.74 40.02
N GLU A 33 11.53 -3.58 39.57
CA GLU A 33 11.45 -4.91 38.99
C GLU A 33 10.63 -5.89 39.87
N SER A 34 9.53 -6.42 39.32
CA SER A 34 8.94 -7.67 39.78
C SER A 34 9.35 -8.77 38.80
N ALA A 35 10.28 -9.62 39.26
CA ALA A 35 10.83 -10.74 38.51
C ALA A 35 9.79 -11.86 38.29
N ASP A 36 9.79 -12.33 37.03
CA ASP A 36 9.62 -13.70 36.53
C ASP A 36 8.49 -14.61 37.03
N LEU A 37 7.72 -15.13 36.07
CA LEU A 37 7.78 -16.53 35.65
C LEU A 37 6.85 -16.75 34.43
N GLY A 38 7.44 -16.90 33.25
CA GLY A 38 6.69 -17.23 32.02
C GLY A 38 7.46 -17.16 30.71
N ALA A 39 8.80 -17.13 30.73
CA ALA A 39 9.60 -17.25 29.51
C ALA A 39 9.72 -18.73 29.11
N SER A 40 8.90 -19.14 28.14
CA SER A 40 9.17 -20.34 27.33
C SER A 40 10.39 -20.05 26.46
N GLY A 41 11.57 -20.40 26.96
CA GLY A 41 12.83 -20.24 26.26
C GLY A 41 12.96 -21.16 25.05
N THR A 42 13.18 -20.54 23.88
CA THR A 42 14.01 -21.09 22.81
C THR A 42 15.14 -20.10 22.57
N ALA A 43 16.38 -20.51 22.82
CA ALA A 43 17.54 -19.79 22.32
C ALA A 43 17.46 -19.70 20.78
N PRO A 44 17.88 -18.60 20.13
CA PRO A 44 17.66 -18.42 18.71
C PRO A 44 18.58 -19.38 17.94
N LEU A 45 18.02 -20.48 17.43
CA LEU A 45 18.65 -21.34 16.43
C LEU A 45 19.16 -20.53 15.21
N SER A 46 18.64 -19.32 14.99
CA SER A 46 18.88 -18.50 13.81
C SER A 46 20.25 -17.82 13.71
N ARG A 47 20.95 -17.50 14.82
CA ARG A 47 22.19 -16.69 14.75
C ARG A 47 23.40 -17.43 14.17
N TRP A 48 23.38 -18.76 14.16
CA TRP A 48 24.47 -19.61 13.67
C TRP A 48 24.03 -20.61 12.59
N ALA A 49 22.80 -20.54 12.12
CA ALA A 49 22.31 -21.44 11.07
C ALA A 49 23.03 -21.13 9.75
N SER A 50 23.74 -22.12 9.22
CA SER A 50 24.33 -22.10 7.87
C SER A 50 23.45 -22.83 6.84
N SER A 51 22.44 -23.55 7.31
CA SER A 51 21.46 -24.24 6.49
C SER A 51 20.11 -24.33 7.19
N LEU A 52 19.04 -24.41 6.41
CA LEU A 52 17.66 -24.60 6.88
C LEU A 52 16.89 -25.48 5.90
N PRO A 53 15.86 -26.22 6.34
CA PRO A 53 15.04 -27.04 5.46
C PRO A 53 14.32 -26.20 4.41
N ALA A 54 14.38 -26.65 3.15
CA ALA A 54 13.45 -26.21 2.13
C ALA A 54 12.17 -27.04 2.21
N TYR A 55 11.05 -26.41 2.54
CA TYR A 55 9.79 -27.13 2.70
C TYR A 55 9.18 -27.43 1.32
N ARG A 56 8.93 -28.70 1.03
CA ARG A 56 8.27 -29.10 -0.23
C ARG A 56 6.78 -28.80 -0.15
N VAL A 57 6.25 -28.24 -1.22
CA VAL A 57 4.80 -28.11 -1.43
C VAL A 57 4.27 -29.47 -1.88
N ILE A 58 3.37 -30.06 -1.10
CA ILE A 58 2.79 -31.39 -1.37
C ILE A 58 1.35 -31.34 -1.89
N GLY A 59 0.73 -30.16 -1.90
CA GLY A 59 -0.58 -29.93 -2.51
C GLY A 59 -1.25 -28.64 -2.01
N PRO A 60 -2.39 -28.27 -2.63
CA PRO A 60 -3.26 -27.24 -2.06
C PRO A 60 -3.88 -27.76 -0.76
N SER A 61 -3.92 -26.93 0.28
CA SER A 61 -4.52 -27.34 1.56
C SER A 61 -6.05 -27.27 1.57
N ALA A 62 -6.64 -26.52 0.62
CA ALA A 62 -8.09 -26.40 0.46
C ALA A 62 -8.56 -27.11 -0.82
N ASP A 63 -9.73 -27.74 -0.72
CA ASP A 63 -10.48 -28.29 -1.83
C ASP A 63 -11.96 -27.87 -1.71
N VAL A 64 -12.78 -28.22 -2.70
CA VAL A 64 -14.20 -27.83 -2.74
C VAL A 64 -14.95 -28.34 -1.51
N ALA A 65 -14.62 -29.53 -1.00
CA ALA A 65 -15.32 -30.13 0.14
C ALA A 65 -14.96 -29.39 1.44
N ARG A 66 -13.68 -29.09 1.67
CA ARG A 66 -13.21 -28.32 2.84
C ARG A 66 -13.70 -26.87 2.79
N ALA A 67 -13.72 -26.26 1.61
CA ALA A 67 -14.27 -24.91 1.43
C ALA A 67 -15.77 -24.86 1.76
N SER A 68 -16.55 -25.85 1.29
CA SER A 68 -17.97 -25.99 1.63
C SER A 68 -18.19 -26.24 3.12
N ALA A 69 -17.38 -27.10 3.75
CA ALA A 69 -17.44 -27.37 5.18
C ALA A 69 -17.15 -26.11 6.01
N LEU A 70 -16.11 -25.35 5.65
CA LEU A 70 -15.78 -24.08 6.29
C LEU A 70 -16.94 -23.08 6.15
N ALA A 71 -17.51 -22.96 4.96
CA ALA A 71 -18.65 -22.08 4.71
C ALA A 71 -19.85 -22.47 5.59
N GLY A 72 -20.16 -23.76 5.69
CA GLY A 72 -21.22 -24.27 6.57
C GLY A 72 -20.97 -23.95 8.03
N ALA A 73 -19.75 -24.20 8.52
CA ALA A 73 -19.36 -23.94 9.91
C ALA A 73 -19.37 -22.44 10.26
N LEU A 74 -19.09 -21.57 9.29
CA LEU A 74 -19.14 -20.12 9.47
C LEU A 74 -20.55 -19.52 9.27
N GLY A 75 -21.53 -20.31 8.84
CA GLY A 75 -22.91 -19.86 8.60
C GLY A 75 -23.11 -19.15 7.27
N LEU A 76 -22.18 -19.30 6.33
CA LEU A 76 -22.19 -18.60 5.05
C LEU A 76 -23.22 -19.15 4.06
N ALA A 77 -23.64 -20.42 4.18
CA ALA A 77 -24.45 -21.10 3.16
C ALA A 77 -25.86 -20.51 2.87
N ALA A 78 -26.40 -19.63 3.72
CA ALA A 78 -27.81 -19.20 3.65
C ALA A 78 -28.08 -17.88 2.89
N GLU A 79 -27.13 -16.92 2.86
CA GLU A 79 -27.43 -15.54 2.40
C GLU A 79 -26.84 -15.13 1.03
N GLY A 80 -26.04 -15.96 0.36
CA GLY A 80 -25.45 -15.54 -0.92
C GLY A 80 -24.76 -16.61 -1.76
N PHE A 81 -24.91 -17.89 -1.41
CA PHE A 81 -24.06 -18.93 -1.95
C PHE A 81 -24.85 -19.99 -2.70
N ARG A 82 -25.22 -19.70 -3.94
CA ARG A 82 -25.28 -20.78 -4.94
C ARG A 82 -23.84 -21.21 -5.26
N GLY A 83 -23.14 -21.85 -4.30
CA GLY A 83 -21.78 -22.37 -4.52
C GLY A 83 -20.82 -22.63 -3.34
N GLY A 84 -21.14 -22.31 -2.08
CA GLY A 84 -20.17 -22.40 -0.95
C GLY A 84 -19.03 -21.35 -1.01
N ALA A 85 -18.20 -21.23 0.02
CA ALA A 85 -17.07 -20.29 0.01
C ALA A 85 -16.25 -20.46 -1.28
N ALA A 86 -15.97 -19.35 -1.97
CA ALA A 86 -15.40 -19.41 -3.31
C ALA A 86 -13.95 -19.87 -3.20
N LEU A 87 -13.73 -21.17 -3.41
CA LEU A 87 -12.42 -21.69 -3.74
C LEU A 87 -12.00 -21.04 -5.07
N GLY A 88 -11.08 -20.09 -4.99
CA GLY A 88 -10.51 -19.42 -6.14
C GLY A 88 -9.77 -20.41 -7.03
N ALA A 89 -9.56 -20.03 -8.30
CA ALA A 89 -8.77 -20.82 -9.24
C ALA A 89 -7.32 -21.04 -8.77
N ASP A 90 -6.81 -20.17 -7.91
CA ASP A 90 -5.51 -20.27 -7.25
C ASP A 90 -5.52 -21.19 -6.01
N GLY A 91 -6.68 -21.75 -5.63
CA GLY A 91 -6.83 -22.65 -4.49
C GLY A 91 -6.99 -21.96 -3.12
N ALA A 92 -7.12 -20.63 -3.07
CA ALA A 92 -7.46 -19.93 -1.83
C ALA A 92 -8.97 -19.85 -1.64
N ILE A 93 -9.44 -19.90 -0.39
CA ILE A 93 -10.84 -19.66 -0.04
C ILE A 93 -10.99 -18.19 0.29
N ARG A 94 -11.88 -17.49 -0.42
CA ARG A 94 -12.15 -16.06 -0.19
C ARG A 94 -13.64 -15.79 -0.02
N TYR A 95 -13.96 -14.83 0.83
CA TYR A 95 -15.30 -14.28 0.94
C TYR A 95 -15.24 -12.84 1.46
N LEU A 96 -16.15 -12.01 0.94
CA LEU A 96 -16.36 -10.63 1.35
C LEU A 96 -17.87 -10.34 1.32
N ASP A 97 -18.47 -10.06 2.48
CA ASP A 97 -19.79 -9.45 2.57
C ASP A 97 -19.64 -7.93 2.41
N ARG A 98 -19.92 -7.43 1.22
CA ARG A 98 -19.73 -6.00 0.91
C ARG A 98 -20.71 -5.08 1.63
N ALA A 99 -21.89 -5.59 2.00
CA ALA A 99 -22.88 -4.82 2.71
C ALA A 99 -22.50 -4.67 4.20
N ARG A 100 -21.77 -5.64 4.76
CA ARG A 100 -21.44 -5.67 6.20
C ARG A 100 -19.99 -5.31 6.51
N PHE A 101 -19.05 -5.57 5.61
CA PHE A 101 -17.62 -5.34 5.85
C PHE A 101 -17.31 -3.85 6.10
N GLN A 102 -16.87 -3.56 7.33
CA GLN A 102 -16.64 -2.21 7.85
C GLN A 102 -17.87 -1.31 7.68
N ARG A 103 -19.08 -1.83 7.88
CA ARG A 103 -20.30 -1.03 7.84
C ARG A 103 -20.34 -0.06 9.01
N LEU A 104 -20.74 1.18 8.75
CA LEU A 104 -21.01 2.18 9.79
C LEU A 104 -22.50 2.19 10.14
N PRO A 105 -22.87 2.38 11.43
CA PRO A 105 -24.22 2.78 11.80
C PRO A 105 -24.55 4.16 11.20
N THR A 106 -25.61 4.22 10.42
CA THR A 106 -26.07 5.44 9.75
C THR A 106 -27.55 5.67 10.00
N ARG A 107 -27.94 6.95 9.94
CA ARG A 107 -29.32 7.42 9.94
C ARG A 107 -29.63 8.09 8.61
N LYS A 108 -30.85 7.93 8.13
CA LYS A 108 -31.32 8.64 6.93
C LYS A 108 -31.33 10.15 7.19
N ALA A 109 -30.69 10.89 6.31
CA ALA A 109 -30.74 12.35 6.19
C ALA A 109 -31.72 12.74 5.07
N ALA A 110 -31.78 14.03 4.72
CA ALA A 110 -32.66 14.50 3.65
C ALA A 110 -32.36 13.77 2.33
N PRO A 111 -33.40 13.42 1.54
CA PRO A 111 -33.23 12.64 0.31
C PRO A 111 -32.26 13.32 -0.66
N PRO A 112 -31.53 12.54 -1.49
CA PRO A 112 -30.62 13.10 -2.48
C PRO A 112 -31.39 14.05 -3.40
N ALA A 113 -30.90 15.27 -3.55
CA ALA A 113 -31.36 16.10 -4.66
C ALA A 113 -30.84 15.47 -5.97
N PRO A 114 -31.69 15.19 -6.96
CA PRO A 114 -31.24 14.59 -8.20
C PRO A 114 -30.42 15.59 -9.04
N GLY A 115 -29.48 15.06 -9.83
CA GLY A 115 -28.83 15.82 -10.91
C GLY A 115 -27.48 16.45 -10.57
N PHE A 116 -26.79 16.00 -9.52
CA PHE A 116 -25.40 16.38 -9.31
C PHE A 116 -24.51 15.70 -10.35
N ARG A 117 -23.54 16.46 -10.84
CA ARG A 117 -22.47 15.97 -11.70
C ARG A 117 -21.15 16.51 -11.18
N ASP A 118 -20.08 15.75 -11.36
CA ASP A 118 -18.72 16.21 -11.14
C ASP A 118 -18.31 17.23 -12.23
N GLU A 119 -17.07 17.72 -12.18
CA GLU A 119 -16.47 18.68 -13.12
C GLU A 119 -16.49 18.18 -14.56
N ARG A 120 -16.49 16.85 -14.73
CA ARG A 120 -16.46 16.16 -16.01
C ARG A 120 -17.83 15.69 -16.49
N GLY A 121 -18.87 16.00 -15.74
CA GLY A 121 -20.25 15.67 -16.09
C GLY A 121 -20.67 14.24 -15.75
N PHE A 122 -19.90 13.44 -15.03
CA PHE A 122 -20.35 12.13 -14.54
C PHE A 122 -21.47 12.30 -13.52
N ALA A 123 -22.44 11.38 -13.54
CA ALA A 123 -23.56 11.45 -12.62
C ALA A 123 -23.12 11.05 -11.21
N THR A 124 -23.32 11.94 -10.24
CA THR A 124 -23.06 11.66 -8.83
C THR A 124 -24.36 11.43 -8.07
N THR A 125 -24.28 10.64 -7.01
CA THR A 125 -25.38 10.37 -6.09
C THR A 125 -25.00 10.92 -4.73
N ARG A 126 -25.73 11.92 -4.25
CA ARG A 126 -25.54 12.38 -2.87
C ARG A 126 -25.93 11.26 -1.91
N GLY A 127 -24.98 10.73 -1.14
CA GLY A 127 -25.31 9.86 -0.03
C GLY A 127 -26.19 10.59 0.97
N ASP A 128 -27.37 10.05 1.28
CA ASP A 128 -28.28 10.59 2.29
C ASP A 128 -28.05 9.96 3.66
N ASP A 129 -27.10 9.06 3.81
CA ASP A 129 -26.79 8.45 5.09
C ASP A 129 -25.80 9.33 5.88
N ALA A 130 -26.26 9.78 7.05
CA ALA A 130 -25.43 10.49 8.02
C ALA A 130 -24.93 9.54 9.09
N LEU A 131 -23.73 9.79 9.62
CA LEU A 131 -23.22 9.00 10.74
C LEU A 131 -24.17 9.07 11.93
N ASP A 132 -24.51 7.91 12.47
CA ASP A 132 -25.19 7.79 13.75
C ASP A 132 -24.15 7.62 14.86
N VAL A 133 -23.75 8.75 15.47
CA VAL A 133 -22.71 8.79 16.51
C VAL A 133 -23.13 8.02 17.76
N GLU A 134 -24.42 8.04 18.10
CA GLU A 134 -24.93 7.33 19.28
C GLU A 134 -24.89 5.81 19.04
N ALA A 135 -25.39 5.35 17.89
CA ALA A 135 -25.32 3.95 17.52
C ALA A 135 -23.87 3.45 17.37
N LEU A 136 -22.97 4.28 16.83
CA LEU A 136 -21.54 3.97 16.76
C LEU A 136 -20.91 3.84 18.15
N ALA A 137 -21.21 4.73 19.09
CA ALA A 137 -20.70 4.65 20.46
C ALA A 137 -21.29 3.44 21.23
N ALA A 138 -22.50 3.03 20.88
CA ALA A 138 -23.16 1.84 21.43
C ALA A 138 -22.69 0.52 20.80
N LEU A 139 -21.95 0.57 19.68
CA LEU A 139 -21.47 -0.62 18.97
C LEU A 139 -20.60 -1.49 19.89
N ARG A 140 -20.85 -2.80 19.89
CA ARG A 140 -20.07 -3.79 20.63
C ARG A 140 -19.65 -4.88 19.66
N VAL A 141 -18.37 -4.93 19.34
CA VAL A 141 -17.81 -5.98 18.48
C VAL A 141 -17.84 -7.33 19.20
N LEU A 142 -17.83 -8.42 18.43
CA LEU A 142 -17.76 -9.77 18.99
C LEU A 142 -16.50 -9.89 19.88
N PRO A 143 -16.61 -10.37 21.13
CA PRO A 143 -15.45 -10.49 22.02
C PRO A 143 -14.31 -11.30 21.39
N GLU A 144 -13.08 -10.86 21.58
CA GLU A 144 -11.89 -11.43 20.92
C GLU A 144 -11.76 -12.94 21.13
N ALA A 145 -11.97 -13.41 22.37
CA ALA A 145 -11.91 -14.82 22.71
C ALA A 145 -13.00 -15.66 22.02
N ASP A 146 -14.21 -15.12 21.90
CA ASP A 146 -15.33 -15.80 21.25
C ASP A 146 -15.14 -15.86 19.73
N ALA A 147 -14.66 -14.77 19.14
CA ALA A 147 -14.29 -14.72 17.73
C ALA A 147 -13.18 -15.74 17.40
N ALA A 148 -12.12 -15.77 18.21
CA ALA A 148 -11.01 -16.71 18.04
C ALA A 148 -11.48 -18.16 18.19
N ALA A 149 -12.27 -18.48 19.22
CA ALA A 149 -12.81 -19.81 19.42
C ALA A 149 -13.70 -20.26 18.26
N ARG A 150 -14.55 -19.37 17.74
CA ARG A 150 -15.42 -19.67 16.60
C ARG A 150 -14.64 -19.89 15.31
N ALA A 151 -13.68 -19.03 15.00
CA ALA A 151 -12.84 -19.18 13.82
C ALA A 151 -12.02 -20.48 13.89
N TRP A 152 -11.42 -20.78 15.05
CA TRP A 152 -10.68 -22.02 15.29
C TRP A 152 -11.57 -23.25 15.06
N ALA A 153 -12.74 -23.30 15.71
CA ALA A 153 -13.65 -24.44 15.59
C ALA A 153 -14.13 -24.66 14.14
N ALA A 154 -14.37 -23.58 13.39
CA ALA A 154 -14.77 -23.67 11.99
C ALA A 154 -13.65 -24.22 11.09
N LEU A 155 -12.41 -23.76 11.27
CA LEU A 155 -11.25 -24.22 10.51
C LEU A 155 -10.88 -25.67 10.86
N GLU A 156 -10.93 -26.03 12.14
CA GLU A 156 -10.73 -27.40 12.62
C GLU A 156 -11.81 -28.35 12.08
N GLY A 157 -13.09 -27.96 12.17
CA GLY A 157 -14.22 -28.73 11.64
C GLY A 157 -14.14 -28.94 10.12
N ALA A 158 -13.62 -27.95 9.39
CA ALA A 158 -13.35 -28.03 7.96
C ALA A 158 -12.06 -28.80 7.61
N ARG A 159 -11.29 -29.22 8.62
CA ARG A 159 -9.97 -29.88 8.47
C ARG A 159 -8.97 -29.04 7.67
N LEU A 160 -9.00 -27.73 7.90
CA LEU A 160 -8.08 -26.78 7.31
C LEU A 160 -7.00 -26.44 8.34
N PRO A 161 -5.75 -26.87 8.13
CA PRO A 161 -4.68 -26.64 9.08
C PRO A 161 -4.47 -25.14 9.33
N VAL A 162 -4.19 -24.78 10.58
CA VAL A 162 -3.80 -23.42 10.98
C VAL A 162 -2.63 -23.45 11.97
N GLY A 163 -1.90 -22.35 12.06
CA GLY A 163 -0.94 -22.15 13.13
C GLY A 163 -1.63 -21.89 14.47
N ARG A 164 -0.88 -22.08 15.57
CA ARG A 164 -1.40 -21.95 16.94
C ARG A 164 -1.31 -20.54 17.51
N ASP A 165 -0.47 -19.69 16.92
CA ASP A 165 -0.37 -18.30 17.31
C ASP A 165 -1.54 -17.54 16.66
N VAL A 166 -2.39 -16.94 17.50
CA VAL A 166 -3.60 -16.24 17.07
C VAL A 166 -3.47 -14.79 17.48
N ALA A 167 -3.54 -13.90 16.49
CA ALA A 167 -3.68 -12.47 16.71
C ALA A 167 -5.12 -12.05 16.49
N VAL A 168 -5.58 -11.09 17.29
CA VAL A 168 -6.88 -10.45 17.11
C VAL A 168 -6.67 -8.96 16.89
N GLY A 169 -7.42 -8.39 15.95
CA GLY A 169 -7.42 -6.97 15.64
C GLY A 169 -8.81 -6.49 15.22
N HIS A 170 -8.90 -5.23 14.83
CA HIS A 170 -10.16 -4.57 14.48
C HIS A 170 -9.96 -3.59 13.33
N SER A 171 -11.00 -3.39 12.52
CA SER A 171 -11.13 -2.15 11.76
C SER A 171 -11.51 -1.03 12.71
N LEU A 172 -10.60 -0.08 12.88
CA LEU A 172 -10.78 1.09 13.72
C LEU A 172 -11.29 2.26 12.88
N PHE A 173 -12.47 2.76 13.23
CA PHE A 173 -13.02 4.00 12.70
C PHE A 173 -12.69 5.18 13.63
N GLU A 174 -12.28 6.30 13.04
CA GLU A 174 -12.00 7.56 13.73
C GLU A 174 -12.63 8.71 12.95
N SER A 175 -13.17 9.70 13.66
CA SER A 175 -13.88 10.83 13.07
C SER A 175 -13.53 12.14 13.77
N ILE A 176 -13.37 13.20 13.00
CA ILE A 176 -13.04 14.56 13.44
C ILE A 176 -13.92 15.61 12.76
N ASP A 177 -14.11 16.77 13.41
CA ASP A 177 -14.67 17.96 12.77
C ASP A 177 -13.60 18.71 11.93
N VAL A 178 -14.02 19.76 11.20
CA VAL A 178 -13.12 20.63 10.43
C VAL A 178 -12.09 21.39 11.27
N GLN A 179 -12.28 21.50 12.59
CA GLN A 179 -11.28 22.07 13.50
C GLN A 179 -10.30 21.00 14.02
N GLY A 180 -10.50 19.72 13.69
CA GLY A 180 -9.68 18.60 14.12
C GLY A 180 -10.05 18.04 15.50
N HIS A 181 -11.20 18.43 16.08
CA HIS A 181 -11.67 17.83 17.33
C HIS A 181 -12.28 16.46 17.08
N TYR A 182 -12.07 15.53 18.01
CA TYR A 182 -12.65 14.19 17.93
C TYR A 182 -14.18 14.22 18.03
N VAL A 183 -14.81 13.46 17.13
CA VAL A 183 -16.26 13.25 17.08
C VAL A 183 -16.61 11.85 17.55
N ALA A 184 -15.93 10.84 16.99
CA ALA A 184 -16.17 9.45 17.34
C ALA A 184 -14.93 8.58 17.10
N ARG A 185 -14.85 7.47 17.83
CA ARG A 185 -13.88 6.39 17.63
C ARG A 185 -14.50 5.07 18.02
N ALA A 186 -14.44 4.06 17.16
CA ALA A 186 -14.99 2.73 17.45
C ALA A 186 -14.28 1.63 16.66
N ALA A 187 -14.17 0.45 17.27
CA ALA A 187 -13.90 -0.79 16.53
C ALA A 187 -15.19 -1.22 15.81
N LEU A 188 -15.09 -1.58 14.54
CA LEU A 188 -16.24 -1.95 13.70
C LEU A 188 -16.47 -3.46 13.61
N ASP A 189 -15.40 -4.23 13.74
CA ASP A 189 -15.39 -5.69 13.56
C ASP A 189 -14.30 -6.31 14.44
N THR A 190 -14.31 -7.64 14.55
CA THR A 190 -13.25 -8.44 15.20
C THR A 190 -12.60 -9.36 14.18
N GLN A 191 -11.28 -9.26 14.06
CA GLN A 191 -10.48 -9.89 13.01
C GLN A 191 -9.55 -10.91 13.64
N VAL A 192 -9.75 -12.18 13.35
CA VAL A 192 -8.93 -13.28 13.85
C VAL A 192 -7.92 -13.68 12.78
N ILE A 193 -6.64 -13.61 13.10
CA ILE A 193 -5.52 -13.89 12.21
C ILE A 193 -4.70 -15.05 12.79
N PHE A 194 -4.50 -16.11 12.00
CA PHE A 194 -3.71 -17.26 12.43
C PHE A 194 -2.32 -17.16 11.83
N ARG A 195 -1.31 -17.05 12.70
CA ARG A 195 0.11 -17.01 12.34
C ARG A 195 0.71 -18.40 12.44
N ASP A 196 1.61 -18.71 11.52
CA ASP A 196 2.30 -20.00 11.49
C ASP A 196 3.81 -19.84 11.54
N ALA A 197 4.49 -20.94 11.85
CA ALA A 197 5.93 -21.00 11.93
C ALA A 197 6.49 -22.33 11.41
N LEU A 198 7.66 -22.26 10.78
CA LEU A 198 8.44 -23.40 10.31
C LEU A 198 9.81 -23.34 10.98
N GLU A 199 10.23 -24.42 11.65
CA GLU A 199 11.46 -24.44 12.47
C GLU A 199 11.53 -23.30 13.52
N GLY A 200 10.37 -22.88 14.04
CA GLY A 200 10.26 -21.75 14.98
C GLY A 200 10.44 -20.37 14.35
N LEU A 201 10.63 -20.28 13.03
CA LEU A 201 10.68 -19.03 12.26
C LEU A 201 9.31 -18.71 11.69
N ARG A 202 8.92 -17.43 11.68
CA ARG A 202 7.61 -17.01 11.16
C ARG A 202 7.46 -17.39 9.69
N LEU A 203 6.28 -17.87 9.34
CA LEU A 203 5.84 -18.04 7.95
C LEU A 203 5.01 -16.82 7.57
N ILE A 204 5.53 -15.99 6.67
CA ILE A 204 4.88 -14.77 6.19
C ILE A 204 4.58 -14.83 4.69
N GLY A 205 3.78 -13.91 4.18
CA GLY A 205 3.46 -13.81 2.75
C GLY A 205 2.02 -14.19 2.41
N ALA A 206 1.59 -13.77 1.22
CA ALA A 206 0.22 -13.95 0.73
C ALA A 206 -0.23 -15.43 0.71
N GLY A 207 0.69 -16.37 0.49
CA GLY A 207 0.42 -17.81 0.51
C GLY A 207 0.44 -18.47 1.89
N ALA A 208 0.42 -17.67 2.96
CA ALA A 208 0.30 -18.11 4.34
C ALA A 208 -0.85 -17.42 5.10
N LYS A 209 -1.66 -16.59 4.43
CA LYS A 209 -2.71 -15.79 5.08
C LYS A 209 -3.90 -16.66 5.49
N VAL A 210 -4.25 -16.60 6.78
CA VAL A 210 -5.50 -17.15 7.30
C VAL A 210 -6.16 -16.13 8.22
N ARG A 211 -7.35 -15.69 7.83
CA ARG A 211 -8.07 -14.62 8.50
C ARG A 211 -9.57 -14.80 8.41
N VAL A 212 -10.27 -14.59 9.53
CA VAL A 212 -11.74 -14.51 9.60
C VAL A 212 -12.12 -13.19 10.28
N THR A 213 -13.02 -12.42 9.68
CA THR A 213 -13.52 -11.15 10.23
C THR A 213 -15.00 -11.27 10.53
N PHE A 214 -15.40 -10.86 11.74
CA PHE A 214 -16.79 -10.87 12.22
C PHE A 214 -17.27 -9.44 12.48
N ASP A 215 -18.49 -9.10 12.06
CA ASP A 215 -19.14 -7.86 12.50
C ASP A 215 -19.60 -7.96 13.97
N ALA A 216 -20.23 -6.88 14.46
CA ALA A 216 -20.76 -6.78 15.82
C ALA A 216 -21.86 -7.81 16.12
N GLU A 217 -22.62 -8.21 15.11
CA GLU A 217 -23.64 -9.26 15.19
C GLU A 217 -23.04 -10.67 15.15
N GLY A 218 -21.72 -10.76 14.95
CA GLY A 218 -20.99 -12.01 14.82
C GLY A 218 -21.15 -12.68 13.46
N ALA A 219 -21.73 -12.04 12.46
CA ALA A 219 -21.70 -12.59 11.10
C ALA A 219 -20.29 -12.44 10.50
N VAL A 220 -19.87 -13.42 9.71
CA VAL A 220 -18.59 -13.32 9.00
C VAL A 220 -18.76 -12.30 7.87
N THR A 221 -17.86 -11.33 7.79
CA THR A 221 -17.88 -10.28 6.74
C THR A 221 -16.67 -10.36 5.81
N HIS A 222 -15.59 -11.00 6.23
CA HIS A 222 -14.44 -11.26 5.37
C HIS A 222 -13.73 -12.55 5.79
N LEU A 223 -13.28 -13.33 4.80
CA LEU A 223 -12.52 -14.56 4.99
C LEU A 223 -11.44 -14.66 3.92
N VAL A 224 -10.22 -14.97 4.36
CA VAL A 224 -9.13 -15.41 3.49
C VAL A 224 -8.51 -16.64 4.12
N TYR A 225 -8.43 -17.73 3.37
CA TYR A 225 -7.61 -18.89 3.70
C TYR A 225 -6.74 -19.25 2.49
N ALA A 226 -5.45 -18.94 2.60
CA ALA A 226 -4.46 -19.09 1.56
C ALA A 226 -3.25 -19.85 2.12
N ARG A 227 -3.32 -21.19 2.15
CA ARG A 227 -2.25 -22.05 2.68
C ARG A 227 -1.93 -23.21 1.74
N ARG A 228 -0.66 -23.62 1.76
CA ARG A 228 -0.16 -24.83 1.12
C ARG A 228 0.03 -25.93 2.16
N ASP A 229 -0.16 -27.18 1.76
CA ASP A 229 0.32 -28.30 2.56
C ASP A 229 1.83 -28.44 2.33
N LEU A 230 2.59 -28.45 3.42
CA LEU A 230 4.05 -28.43 3.41
C LEU A 230 4.60 -29.69 4.09
N ALA A 231 5.65 -30.25 3.51
CA ALA A 231 6.47 -31.28 4.14
C ALA A 231 7.90 -30.79 4.28
N ARG A 232 8.54 -31.06 5.43
CA ARG A 232 9.97 -30.75 5.62
C ARG A 232 10.77 -31.46 4.52
N GLY A 233 11.54 -30.69 3.75
CA GLY A 233 12.43 -31.22 2.73
C GLY A 233 13.88 -31.27 3.19
N GLU A 234 14.78 -31.30 2.21
CA GLU A 234 16.21 -31.26 2.44
C GLU A 234 16.66 -29.85 2.86
N ASP A 235 17.74 -29.79 3.62
CA ASP A 235 18.33 -28.55 4.05
C ASP A 235 19.07 -27.88 2.87
N VAL A 236 18.89 -26.57 2.73
CA VAL A 236 19.59 -25.72 1.76
C VAL A 236 20.51 -24.76 2.50
N ALA A 237 21.65 -24.45 1.90
CA ALA A 237 22.57 -23.47 2.44
C ALA A 237 21.94 -22.08 2.45
N ILE A 238 22.11 -21.35 3.55
CA ILE A 238 21.64 -19.97 3.70
C ILE A 238 22.80 -19.03 4.00
N VAL A 239 22.63 -17.76 3.60
CA VAL A 239 23.47 -16.65 4.00
C VAL A 239 23.37 -16.49 5.52
N PRO A 240 24.48 -16.57 6.28
CA PRO A 240 24.44 -16.46 7.73
C PRO A 240 23.93 -15.09 8.21
N ALA A 241 23.35 -15.05 9.41
CA ALA A 241 22.80 -13.82 9.99
C ALA A 241 23.82 -12.66 10.07
N ALA A 242 25.11 -12.97 10.25
CA ALA A 242 26.19 -11.98 10.28
C ALA A 242 26.40 -11.26 8.93
N GLU A 243 26.02 -11.89 7.82
CA GLU A 243 26.15 -11.34 6.46
C GLU A 243 24.82 -10.74 5.94
N ALA A 244 23.71 -11.01 6.62
CA ALA A 244 22.38 -10.53 6.25
C ALA A 244 22.29 -9.00 6.14
N PRO A 245 22.91 -8.17 7.02
CA PRO A 245 22.89 -6.72 6.87
C PRO A 245 23.49 -6.25 5.53
N ALA A 246 24.55 -6.89 5.05
CA ALA A 246 25.17 -6.56 3.78
C ALA A 246 24.30 -6.99 2.58
N LEU A 247 23.59 -8.11 2.70
CA LEU A 247 22.58 -8.53 1.73
C LEU A 247 21.43 -7.52 1.64
N CYS A 248 20.88 -7.13 2.80
CA CYS A 248 19.81 -6.14 2.89
C CYS A 248 20.23 -4.75 2.38
N ALA A 249 21.43 -4.29 2.71
CA ALA A 249 21.94 -3.01 2.23
C ALA A 249 22.04 -2.95 0.70
N ARG A 250 22.35 -4.08 0.03
CA ARG A 250 22.33 -4.14 -1.44
C ARG A 250 20.91 -4.07 -2.01
N ALA A 251 19.96 -4.75 -1.38
CA ALA A 251 18.58 -4.79 -1.85
C ALA A 251 17.83 -3.46 -1.63
N LEU A 252 18.08 -2.77 -0.51
CA LEU A 252 17.51 -1.45 -0.21
C LEU A 252 18.12 -0.32 -1.06
N GLY A 253 19.11 -0.62 -1.90
CA GLY A 253 19.75 0.34 -2.79
C GLY A 253 20.69 1.34 -2.09
N GLY A 254 21.40 2.11 -2.90
CA GLY A 254 22.39 3.08 -2.41
C GLY A 254 21.75 4.23 -1.62
N GLY A 255 22.23 4.50 -0.42
CA GLY A 255 21.80 5.64 0.41
C GLY A 255 20.73 5.31 1.47
N ALA A 256 20.21 4.07 1.48
CA ALA A 256 19.49 3.54 2.64
C ALA A 256 20.49 2.98 3.67
N VAL A 257 20.18 3.17 4.95
CA VAL A 257 20.90 2.56 6.08
C VAL A 257 19.98 1.52 6.69
N VAL A 258 20.48 0.30 6.90
CA VAL A 258 19.72 -0.79 7.54
C VAL A 258 19.28 -0.34 8.94
N ALA A 259 17.97 -0.38 9.20
CA ALA A 259 17.38 0.23 10.40
C ALA A 259 17.38 -0.72 11.62
N ALA A 260 17.37 -2.02 11.38
CA ALA A 260 17.37 -3.07 12.40
C ALA A 260 18.06 -4.35 11.90
N GLU A 261 18.40 -5.27 12.81
CA GLU A 261 18.89 -6.61 12.42
C GLU A 261 17.86 -7.27 11.48
N PRO A 262 18.26 -7.75 10.28
CA PRO A 262 17.36 -8.44 9.38
C PRO A 262 16.74 -9.68 10.02
N GLU A 263 15.43 -9.83 9.87
CA GLU A 263 14.70 -10.96 10.45
C GLU A 263 14.69 -12.14 9.48
N LEU A 264 15.14 -13.31 9.93
CA LEU A 264 15.07 -14.55 9.16
C LEU A 264 13.68 -15.18 9.29
N VAL A 265 13.02 -15.40 8.15
CA VAL A 265 11.64 -15.90 8.05
C VAL A 265 11.54 -16.97 6.96
N TYR A 266 10.41 -17.69 6.90
CA TYR A 266 9.99 -18.36 5.67
C TYR A 266 8.99 -17.48 4.93
N TYR A 267 9.14 -17.36 3.61
CA TYR A 267 8.21 -16.60 2.78
C TYR A 267 7.38 -17.52 1.90
N ALA A 268 6.06 -17.41 2.00
CA ALA A 268 5.08 -18.08 1.16
C ALA A 268 4.53 -17.11 0.11
N PRO A 269 4.93 -17.22 -1.17
CA PRO A 269 4.40 -16.37 -2.23
C PRO A 269 2.90 -16.62 -2.45
N PRO A 270 2.17 -15.71 -3.11
CA PRO A 270 0.75 -15.89 -3.44
C PRO A 270 0.44 -17.27 -4.04
N LEU A 271 -0.76 -17.83 -3.79
CA LEU A 271 -1.11 -19.15 -4.30
C LEU A 271 -1.22 -19.21 -5.83
N SER A 272 -1.45 -18.06 -6.49
CA SER A 272 -1.41 -17.92 -7.94
C SER A 272 -0.03 -18.18 -8.54
N LEU A 273 1.03 -18.14 -7.72
CA LEU A 273 2.36 -18.60 -8.10
C LEU A 273 2.54 -20.06 -7.68
N GLU A 274 2.62 -20.94 -8.67
CA GLU A 274 2.99 -22.34 -8.46
C GLU A 274 4.47 -22.43 -8.08
N VAL A 275 4.75 -22.96 -6.89
CA VAL A 275 6.10 -23.12 -6.36
C VAL A 275 6.30 -24.54 -5.86
N ARG A 276 7.51 -25.08 -6.05
CA ARG A 276 7.87 -26.42 -5.56
C ARG A 276 8.25 -26.43 -4.09
N ARG A 277 8.88 -25.35 -3.62
CA ARG A 277 9.41 -25.24 -2.26
C ARG A 277 9.11 -23.88 -1.64
N ILE A 278 9.03 -23.87 -0.32
CA ILE A 278 8.99 -22.67 0.54
C ILE A 278 10.37 -22.54 1.18
N LEU A 279 10.99 -21.38 0.98
CA LEU A 279 12.40 -21.15 1.27
C LEU A 279 12.61 -20.01 2.29
N PRO A 280 13.72 -20.04 3.06
CA PRO A 280 14.07 -18.97 3.98
C PRO A 280 14.39 -17.64 3.27
N HIS A 281 13.98 -16.53 3.88
CA HIS A 281 14.19 -15.16 3.42
C HIS A 281 14.58 -14.24 4.58
N TYR A 282 15.20 -13.11 4.28
CA TYR A 282 15.39 -12.02 5.23
C TYR A 282 14.40 -10.89 4.96
N VAL A 283 13.77 -10.39 6.02
CA VAL A 283 13.03 -9.13 6.00
C VAL A 283 14.00 -8.00 6.28
N CYS A 284 14.18 -7.13 5.29
CA CYS A 284 15.08 -5.99 5.33
C CYS A 284 14.29 -4.71 5.60
N SER A 285 14.67 -3.98 6.66
CA SER A 285 14.17 -2.64 6.95
C SER A 285 15.30 -1.63 6.83
N GLY A 286 14.96 -0.40 6.43
CA GLY A 286 15.96 0.65 6.23
C GLY A 286 15.39 2.03 6.47
N ARG A 287 16.30 2.98 6.60
CA ARG A 287 16.01 4.42 6.64
C ARG A 287 16.79 5.13 5.57
N ARG A 288 16.18 6.16 4.98
CA ARG A 288 16.83 6.99 3.97
C ARG A 288 16.62 8.46 4.27
N ARG A 289 17.60 9.27 3.91
CA ARG A 289 17.48 10.72 3.96
C ARG A 289 16.90 11.22 2.64
N PHE A 290 15.79 11.93 2.71
CA PHE A 290 15.23 12.71 1.61
C PHE A 290 15.19 14.17 2.05
N GLY A 291 15.89 15.05 1.33
CA GLY A 291 16.06 16.44 1.77
C GLY A 291 16.66 16.51 3.17
N GLY A 292 15.93 17.16 4.10
CA GLY A 292 16.29 17.28 5.52
C GLY A 292 15.82 16.12 6.41
N ASP A 293 14.88 15.30 5.95
CA ASP A 293 14.19 14.31 6.76
C ASP A 293 14.79 12.90 6.61
N VAL A 294 14.67 12.10 7.67
CA VAL A 294 15.02 10.68 7.66
C VAL A 294 13.73 9.88 7.78
N VAL A 295 13.51 8.97 6.85
CA VAL A 295 12.24 8.24 6.72
C VAL A 295 12.51 6.75 6.65
N ASP A 296 11.63 5.97 7.29
CA ASP A 296 11.64 4.52 7.11
C ASP A 296 11.18 4.21 5.67
N VAL A 297 11.97 3.39 4.98
CA VAL A 297 11.66 2.96 3.61
C VAL A 297 10.79 1.69 3.64
N ARG A 298 10.12 1.37 2.52
CA ARG A 298 9.36 0.11 2.43
C ARG A 298 10.30 -1.06 2.66
N LYS A 299 9.77 -2.09 3.32
CA LYS A 299 10.52 -3.31 3.61
C LYS A 299 10.70 -4.13 2.34
N VAL A 300 11.85 -4.77 2.21
CA VAL A 300 12.16 -5.68 1.10
C VAL A 300 12.37 -7.08 1.67
N ILE A 301 11.82 -8.09 1.00
CA ILE A 301 12.03 -9.50 1.33
C ILE A 301 13.05 -10.06 0.36
N VAL A 302 14.19 -10.53 0.88
CA VAL A 302 15.29 -11.06 0.05
C VAL A 302 15.51 -12.54 0.32
N PRO A 303 15.75 -13.37 -0.71
CA PRO A 303 16.09 -14.78 -0.51
C PRO A 303 17.30 -14.93 0.40
N ALA A 304 17.19 -15.77 1.43
CA ALA A 304 18.31 -16.08 2.32
C ALA A 304 19.14 -17.25 1.78
N VAL A 305 18.65 -17.99 0.79
CA VAL A 305 19.37 -19.13 0.21
C VAL A 305 20.59 -18.66 -0.60
N VAL A 306 21.70 -19.40 -0.49
CA VAL A 306 22.97 -19.02 -1.15
C VAL A 306 22.88 -19.10 -2.67
N ASP A 307 22.17 -20.11 -3.19
CA ASP A 307 21.95 -20.35 -4.61
C ASP A 307 20.67 -19.69 -5.13
N ALA A 308 20.34 -18.48 -4.64
CA ALA A 308 19.22 -17.70 -5.17
C ALA A 308 19.48 -17.28 -6.63
N PRO A 309 18.44 -17.16 -7.48
CA PRO A 309 18.61 -16.72 -8.85
C PRO A 309 19.22 -15.31 -8.91
N ARG A 310 20.03 -15.08 -9.95
CA ARG A 310 20.62 -13.77 -10.28
C ARG A 310 20.34 -13.49 -11.74
N ALA A 311 19.78 -12.32 -12.02
CA ALA A 311 19.46 -11.87 -13.36
C ALA A 311 20.46 -10.80 -13.83
N ALA A 312 20.73 -10.76 -15.13
CA ALA A 312 21.43 -9.67 -15.79
C ALA A 312 20.83 -9.41 -17.18
N ILE A 313 20.87 -8.15 -17.60
CA ILE A 313 20.34 -7.68 -18.89
C ILE A 313 21.51 -7.36 -19.82
N THR A 314 21.49 -7.94 -21.02
CA THR A 314 22.33 -7.50 -22.14
C THR A 314 21.48 -6.75 -23.14
N VAL A 315 21.87 -5.52 -23.50
CA VAL A 315 21.18 -4.70 -24.51
C VAL A 315 22.04 -4.63 -25.77
N ARG A 316 21.42 -4.79 -26.95
CA ARG A 316 22.04 -4.58 -28.25
C ARG A 316 21.19 -3.62 -29.08
N GLU A 317 21.85 -2.65 -29.70
CA GLU A 317 21.24 -1.70 -30.62
C GLU A 317 21.02 -2.35 -32.00
N ASP A 318 19.83 -2.17 -32.57
CA ASP A 318 19.45 -2.69 -33.89
C ASP A 318 18.64 -1.62 -34.65
N GLY A 319 19.34 -0.64 -35.22
CA GLY A 319 18.73 0.50 -35.91
C GLY A 319 17.95 1.41 -34.95
N GLU A 320 16.65 1.59 -35.20
CA GLU A 320 15.74 2.41 -34.36
C GLU A 320 15.11 1.62 -33.20
N ALA A 321 15.52 0.37 -32.98
CA ALA A 321 15.04 -0.47 -31.90
C ALA A 321 16.20 -1.01 -31.05
N LEU A 322 15.90 -1.31 -29.79
CA LEU A 322 16.80 -2.04 -28.90
C LEU A 322 16.31 -3.48 -28.74
N SER A 323 17.23 -4.42 -28.70
CA SER A 323 16.97 -5.78 -28.26
C SER A 323 17.61 -5.99 -26.90
N ALA A 324 16.89 -6.62 -25.98
CA ALA A 324 17.39 -6.96 -24.66
C ALA A 324 17.23 -8.45 -24.41
N GLU A 325 18.25 -9.07 -23.81
CA GLU A 325 18.30 -10.48 -23.46
C GLU A 325 18.59 -10.65 -21.96
N ALA A 326 17.87 -11.57 -21.34
CA ALA A 326 18.08 -12.00 -19.97
C ALA A 326 19.16 -13.08 -19.91
N SER A 327 20.02 -12.98 -18.91
CA SER A 327 20.90 -14.06 -18.48
C SER A 327 20.62 -14.36 -17.01
N VAL A 328 20.51 -15.65 -16.68
CA VAL A 328 20.14 -16.13 -15.34
C VAL A 328 21.20 -17.11 -14.85
N THR A 329 21.62 -16.96 -13.60
CA THR A 329 22.52 -17.89 -12.90
C THR A 329 21.98 -18.21 -11.51
N GLY A 330 22.24 -19.42 -11.01
CA GLY A 330 21.67 -19.92 -9.74
C GLY A 330 20.16 -20.13 -9.82
N GLY A 331 19.55 -20.52 -8.71
CA GLY A 331 18.12 -20.80 -8.59
C GLY A 331 17.70 -22.12 -9.26
N THR A 332 16.39 -22.35 -9.30
CA THR A 332 15.82 -23.61 -9.80
C THR A 332 15.01 -23.41 -11.08
N ALA A 333 15.45 -23.97 -12.19
CA ALA A 333 14.69 -23.95 -13.45
C ALA A 333 13.36 -24.76 -13.37
N PRO A 334 12.34 -24.43 -14.20
CA PRO A 334 12.31 -23.37 -15.21
C PRO A 334 12.20 -21.95 -14.61
N TYR A 335 12.56 -20.95 -15.43
CA TYR A 335 12.42 -19.53 -15.09
C TYR A 335 11.29 -18.90 -15.89
N THR A 336 10.54 -18.01 -15.27
CA THR A 336 9.63 -17.07 -15.94
C THR A 336 10.24 -15.67 -15.95
N TYR A 337 9.94 -14.90 -16.97
CA TYR A 337 10.51 -13.58 -17.19
C TYR A 337 9.38 -12.56 -17.23
N ARG A 338 9.64 -11.34 -16.75
CA ARG A 338 8.77 -10.19 -16.95
C ARG A 338 9.64 -8.96 -17.21
N TRP A 339 9.41 -8.31 -18.33
CA TRP A 339 10.06 -7.06 -18.69
C TRP A 339 9.12 -5.87 -18.46
N VAL A 340 9.65 -4.79 -17.91
CA VAL A 340 8.92 -3.53 -17.69
C VAL A 340 9.82 -2.37 -18.11
N THR A 341 9.26 -1.36 -18.79
CA THR A 341 9.99 -0.12 -19.04
C THR A 341 9.37 1.02 -18.27
N SER A 342 10.20 2.01 -17.97
CA SER A 342 9.74 3.18 -17.24
C SER A 342 8.81 4.09 -18.08
N ALA A 343 8.97 4.15 -19.41
CA ALA A 343 8.32 5.16 -20.25
C ALA A 343 7.35 4.64 -21.30
N ARG A 344 7.42 3.36 -21.63
CA ARG A 344 6.77 2.78 -22.80
C ARG A 344 6.01 1.52 -22.44
N SER A 345 4.93 1.26 -23.17
CA SER A 345 4.31 -0.06 -23.13
C SER A 345 5.13 -1.03 -23.99
N LEU A 346 5.46 -2.19 -23.43
CA LEU A 346 6.01 -3.30 -24.20
C LEU A 346 4.88 -4.08 -24.88
N ALA A 347 5.14 -4.63 -26.06
CA ALA A 347 4.20 -5.52 -26.72
C ALA A 347 3.98 -6.80 -25.86
N PRO A 348 2.74 -7.22 -25.59
CA PRO A 348 2.44 -8.30 -24.65
C PRO A 348 3.07 -9.65 -25.00
N ASP A 349 3.17 -9.97 -26.29
CA ASP A 349 3.72 -11.23 -26.81
C ASP A 349 5.23 -11.39 -26.59
N ARG A 350 5.92 -10.33 -26.14
CA ARG A 350 7.38 -10.30 -25.97
C ARG A 350 7.83 -9.94 -24.56
N ALA A 351 6.93 -9.57 -23.66
CA ALA A 351 7.26 -9.13 -22.30
C ALA A 351 7.58 -10.29 -21.34
N ASP A 352 7.23 -11.52 -21.70
CA ASP A 352 7.36 -12.71 -20.82
C ASP A 352 8.43 -13.72 -21.28
N GLY A 353 9.16 -13.39 -22.36
CA GLY A 353 10.25 -14.21 -22.88
C GLY A 353 11.61 -13.84 -22.30
N GLY A 354 12.61 -14.71 -22.48
CA GLY A 354 14.01 -14.42 -22.13
C GLY A 354 14.64 -13.28 -22.95
N ALA A 355 13.93 -12.73 -23.94
CA ALA A 355 14.34 -11.59 -24.73
C ALA A 355 13.15 -10.71 -25.11
N VAL A 356 13.38 -9.40 -25.22
CA VAL A 356 12.38 -8.40 -25.62
C VAL A 356 12.95 -7.44 -26.66
N ARG A 357 12.09 -6.91 -27.53
CA ARG A 357 12.43 -5.82 -28.47
C ARG A 357 11.67 -4.56 -28.06
N ILE A 358 12.39 -3.45 -28.00
CA ILE A 358 11.91 -2.15 -27.54
C ILE A 358 11.99 -1.20 -28.72
N SER A 359 10.86 -0.58 -29.05
CA SER A 359 10.80 0.46 -30.07
C SER A 359 11.11 1.82 -29.46
N LEU A 360 12.00 2.59 -30.08
CA LEU A 360 12.38 3.93 -29.60
C LEU A 360 11.56 5.05 -30.28
N ASP A 361 10.56 4.70 -31.08
CA ASP A 361 9.76 5.62 -31.87
C ASP A 361 8.86 6.54 -31.02
N GLY A 362 8.64 7.77 -31.52
CA GLY A 362 7.44 8.57 -31.25
C GLY A 362 7.13 8.95 -29.80
N ALA A 363 7.84 9.95 -29.26
CA ALA A 363 7.34 11.04 -28.39
C ALA A 363 8.55 11.71 -27.72
N ALA A 364 8.52 13.03 -27.55
CA ALA A 364 9.44 13.68 -26.63
C ALA A 364 9.16 13.13 -25.22
N LEU A 365 10.08 12.34 -24.68
CA LEU A 365 9.93 11.81 -23.33
C LEU A 365 10.24 12.93 -22.33
N ARG A 366 9.38 13.06 -21.32
CA ARG A 366 9.68 13.85 -20.12
C ARG A 366 10.90 13.23 -19.45
N GLY A 367 11.93 14.03 -19.16
CA GLY A 367 13.20 13.51 -18.62
C GLY A 367 14.09 12.82 -19.67
N GLN A 368 15.32 12.47 -19.29
CA GLN A 368 16.39 12.06 -20.22
C GLN A 368 16.73 10.56 -20.19
N THR A 369 16.04 9.77 -19.36
CA THR A 369 16.41 8.37 -19.08
C THR A 369 15.20 7.45 -19.12
N GLU A 370 15.28 6.35 -19.88
CA GLU A 370 14.37 5.21 -19.77
C GLU A 370 15.11 4.06 -19.10
N THR A 371 14.47 3.44 -18.11
CA THR A 371 14.98 2.23 -17.45
C THR A 371 14.19 1.03 -17.94
N LEU A 372 14.92 0.00 -18.36
CA LEU A 372 14.41 -1.35 -18.60
C LEU A 372 14.65 -2.18 -17.35
N SER A 373 13.59 -2.77 -16.79
CA SER A 373 13.61 -3.66 -15.64
C SER A 373 13.22 -5.07 -16.05
N LEU A 374 13.90 -6.05 -15.46
CA LEU A 374 13.68 -7.48 -15.65
C LEU A 374 13.41 -8.11 -14.29
N TYR A 375 12.35 -8.91 -14.23
CA TYR A 375 12.04 -9.81 -13.12
C TYR A 375 12.15 -11.24 -13.61
N VAL A 376 12.92 -12.06 -12.90
CA VAL A 376 13.07 -13.49 -13.16
C VAL A 376 12.57 -14.24 -11.95
N THR A 377 11.56 -15.09 -12.13
CA THR A 377 11.05 -15.95 -11.07
C THR A 377 11.44 -17.39 -11.36
N ASP A 378 12.04 -18.06 -10.40
CA ASP A 378 12.40 -19.47 -10.52
C ASP A 378 11.26 -20.42 -10.11
N ALA A 379 11.47 -21.73 -10.24
CA ALA A 379 10.46 -22.75 -9.93
C ALA A 379 10.11 -22.89 -8.44
N ASP A 380 10.87 -22.24 -7.55
CA ASP A 380 10.55 -22.13 -6.12
C ASP A 380 9.96 -20.77 -5.76
N GLY A 381 9.74 -19.90 -6.77
CA GLY A 381 9.17 -18.58 -6.60
C GLY A 381 10.15 -17.52 -6.10
N LEU A 382 11.46 -17.79 -6.12
CA LEU A 382 12.47 -16.78 -5.81
C LEU A 382 12.55 -15.78 -6.97
N VAL A 383 12.54 -14.50 -6.64
CA VAL A 383 12.58 -13.41 -7.62
C VAL A 383 13.97 -12.77 -7.65
N ALA A 384 14.54 -12.68 -8.85
CA ALA A 384 15.73 -11.90 -9.14
C ALA A 384 15.38 -10.71 -10.02
N THR A 385 15.94 -9.55 -9.70
CA THR A 385 15.71 -8.30 -10.44
C THR A 385 16.99 -7.86 -11.13
N ALA A 386 16.85 -7.26 -12.31
CA ALA A 386 17.93 -6.58 -13.01
C ALA A 386 17.37 -5.34 -13.71
N ALA A 387 18.20 -4.32 -13.87
CA ALA A 387 17.78 -3.09 -14.54
C ALA A 387 18.92 -2.47 -15.36
N ARG A 388 18.57 -1.85 -16.48
CA ARG A 388 19.50 -1.21 -17.41
C ARG A 388 18.92 0.13 -17.86
N GLU A 389 19.68 1.20 -17.72
CA GLU A 389 19.37 2.45 -18.39
C GLU A 389 19.61 2.28 -19.89
N LEU A 390 18.58 2.61 -20.67
CA LEU A 390 18.65 2.55 -22.13
C LEU A 390 19.25 3.86 -22.64
N PRO A 391 20.28 3.81 -23.51
CA PRO A 391 20.83 5.01 -24.11
C PRO A 391 19.82 5.57 -25.11
N PHE A 392 19.28 6.75 -24.84
CA PHE A 392 18.63 7.54 -25.88
C PHE A 392 19.65 8.54 -26.39
N ALA A 393 19.94 8.48 -27.68
CA ALA A 393 20.46 9.66 -28.35
C ALA A 393 19.43 10.76 -28.11
N ARG A 394 19.85 11.89 -27.50
CA ARG A 394 19.15 13.16 -27.69
C ARG A 394 18.75 13.21 -29.15
N ALA A 395 17.47 13.42 -29.46
CA ALA A 395 17.08 13.72 -30.84
C ALA A 395 18.07 14.77 -31.35
N VAL A 396 18.99 14.35 -32.23
CA VAL A 396 19.92 15.27 -32.86
C VAL A 396 19.00 16.12 -33.70
N ALA A 397 18.90 17.40 -33.34
CA ALA A 397 18.13 18.35 -34.12
C ALA A 397 18.51 18.15 -35.59
N PRO A 398 17.55 17.92 -36.51
CA PRO A 398 17.88 17.92 -37.93
C PRO A 398 18.59 19.25 -38.22
N ALA A 399 19.72 19.17 -38.94
CA ALA A 399 20.52 20.33 -39.27
C ALA A 399 19.62 21.43 -39.88
N ALA A 400 19.58 22.59 -39.23
CA ALA A 400 18.75 23.71 -39.65
C ALA A 400 19.14 24.20 -41.05
N PRO A 401 18.16 24.72 -41.79
CA PRO A 401 18.04 26.18 -41.90
C PRO A 401 16.58 26.58 -41.58
N SER A 402 16.23 27.64 -40.86
CA SER A 402 16.86 28.93 -40.54
C SER A 402 16.02 29.61 -39.45
N ALA A 403 16.65 30.49 -38.67
CA ALA A 403 16.10 31.49 -37.74
C ALA A 403 15.57 30.99 -36.36
N PRO A 404 15.72 31.81 -35.29
CA PRO A 404 16.00 31.31 -33.95
C PRO A 404 14.73 31.21 -33.10
N GLU A 405 14.40 30.00 -32.67
CA GLU A 405 13.86 29.80 -31.33
C GLU A 405 15.01 29.30 -30.46
N ALA A 406 15.24 29.98 -29.34
CA ALA A 406 16.32 29.64 -28.43
C ALA A 406 16.16 28.18 -27.97
N PRO A 407 17.23 27.37 -27.95
CA PRO A 407 17.13 26.01 -27.45
C PRO A 407 16.75 26.07 -25.97
N SER A 408 15.62 25.44 -25.62
CA SER A 408 15.19 25.27 -24.23
C SER A 408 16.30 24.58 -23.42
N PRO A 409 16.59 25.04 -22.18
CA PRO A 409 17.60 24.43 -21.36
C PRO A 409 17.25 22.95 -21.06
N PRO A 410 18.25 22.08 -20.86
CA PRO A 410 18.00 20.71 -20.42
C PRO A 410 17.31 20.74 -19.05
N GLY A 411 16.06 20.26 -18.99
CA GLY A 411 15.22 20.31 -17.79
C GLY A 411 13.94 21.14 -17.92
N ALA A 412 13.64 21.70 -19.11
CA ALA A 412 12.33 22.33 -19.33
C ALA A 412 11.20 21.28 -19.15
N PRO A 413 10.14 21.58 -18.38
CA PRO A 413 8.98 20.70 -18.26
C PRO A 413 8.38 20.46 -19.64
N SER A 414 7.85 19.25 -19.87
CA SER A 414 6.95 19.02 -21.00
C SER A 414 5.84 20.08 -20.95
N PRO A 415 5.29 20.53 -22.10
CA PRO A 415 4.11 21.38 -22.07
C PRO A 415 3.06 20.72 -21.17
N PRO A 416 2.44 21.47 -20.25
CA PRO A 416 1.45 20.91 -19.33
C PRO A 416 0.39 20.16 -20.13
N LEU A 417 0.01 18.96 -19.67
CA LEU A 417 -1.06 18.22 -20.32
C LEU A 417 -2.34 19.05 -20.19
N SER A 418 -2.92 19.48 -21.32
CA SER A 418 -4.17 20.25 -21.32
C SER A 418 -5.23 19.50 -20.51
N PRO A 419 -5.89 20.12 -19.52
CA PRO A 419 -6.91 19.44 -18.72
C PRO A 419 -7.94 18.79 -19.64
N PRO A 420 -8.41 17.56 -19.32
CA PRO A 420 -9.37 16.86 -20.16
C PRO A 420 -10.59 17.77 -20.40
N ALA A 421 -11.06 17.84 -21.65
CA ALA A 421 -12.27 18.60 -21.92
C ALA A 421 -13.44 17.94 -21.16
N ALA A 422 -14.34 18.75 -20.60
CA ALA A 422 -15.53 18.30 -19.84
C ALA A 422 -16.47 17.33 -20.57
N ASN A 423 -16.16 16.95 -21.82
CA ASN A 423 -16.96 16.07 -22.69
C ASN A 423 -16.17 14.88 -23.27
N GLU A 424 -14.90 14.63 -22.87
CA GLU A 424 -14.16 13.43 -23.29
C GLU A 424 -14.61 12.23 -22.45
N GLY A 425 -15.73 11.61 -22.82
CA GLY A 425 -16.55 10.71 -21.99
C GLY A 425 -15.98 9.34 -21.58
N GLY A 426 -14.91 9.30 -20.79
CA GLY A 426 -14.45 8.10 -20.08
C GLY A 426 -13.63 8.43 -18.85
N ALA A 427 -13.70 7.59 -17.81
CA ALA A 427 -12.81 7.73 -16.66
C ALA A 427 -11.34 7.55 -17.10
N VAL A 428 -10.43 8.23 -16.42
CA VAL A 428 -9.00 8.23 -16.70
C VAL A 428 -8.22 8.01 -15.40
N VAL A 429 -7.07 7.36 -15.52
CA VAL A 429 -6.19 7.10 -14.39
C VAL A 429 -4.78 7.61 -14.65
N GLY A 430 -4.02 7.84 -13.59
CA GLY A 430 -2.62 8.24 -13.65
C GLY A 430 -1.79 7.47 -12.64
N ALA A 431 -0.51 7.26 -12.96
CA ALA A 431 0.40 6.65 -12.00
C ALA A 431 1.77 7.31 -11.99
N GLU A 432 2.32 7.49 -10.79
CA GLU A 432 3.74 7.81 -10.62
C GLU A 432 4.41 6.86 -9.65
N TRP A 433 5.71 6.63 -9.84
CA TRP A 433 6.41 5.69 -8.99
C TRP A 433 7.91 5.90 -8.86
N VAL A 434 8.41 5.56 -7.68
CA VAL A 434 9.84 5.48 -7.36
C VAL A 434 10.24 4.02 -7.28
N GLY A 435 11.15 3.59 -8.15
CA GLY A 435 11.61 2.21 -8.23
C GLY A 435 13.05 2.05 -7.77
N ARG A 436 13.93 1.67 -8.71
CA ARG A 436 15.35 1.39 -8.47
C ARG A 436 16.09 2.56 -7.85
N CYS A 437 15.80 3.80 -8.24
CA CYS A 437 16.42 4.97 -7.64
C CYS A 437 16.08 5.08 -6.13
N GLY A 438 14.93 4.52 -5.73
CA GLY A 438 14.45 4.32 -4.36
C GLY A 438 15.04 3.10 -3.65
N GLY A 439 15.45 2.07 -4.39
CA GLY A 439 15.67 0.72 -3.84
C GLY A 439 14.39 -0.10 -3.75
N LEU A 440 13.41 0.19 -4.61
CA LEU A 440 12.10 -0.46 -4.71
C LEU A 440 11.96 -1.15 -6.06
N ASP A 441 12.60 -2.30 -6.21
CA ASP A 441 12.66 -2.97 -7.49
C ASP A 441 11.28 -3.42 -7.99
N HIS A 442 10.26 -3.59 -7.15
CA HIS A 442 8.94 -4.10 -7.56
C HIS A 442 7.94 -3.03 -7.98
N SER A 443 8.20 -1.75 -7.71
CA SER A 443 7.27 -0.64 -8.00
C SER A 443 6.88 -0.54 -9.49
N ALA A 444 7.81 -0.80 -10.42
CA ALA A 444 7.50 -0.76 -11.86
C ALA A 444 6.50 -1.86 -12.26
N ALA A 445 6.70 -3.09 -11.77
CA ALA A 445 5.80 -4.22 -12.00
C ALA A 445 4.43 -4.01 -11.33
N ASN A 446 4.40 -3.35 -10.18
CA ASN A 446 3.16 -2.99 -9.48
C ASN A 446 2.28 -2.06 -10.33
N VAL A 447 2.86 -0.95 -10.80
CA VAL A 447 2.15 0.02 -11.68
C VAL A 447 1.80 -0.59 -13.04
N ASP A 448 2.70 -1.36 -13.67
CA ASP A 448 2.39 -2.05 -14.93
C ASP A 448 1.17 -2.99 -14.78
N GLY A 449 1.05 -3.67 -13.64
CA GLY A 449 -0.12 -4.49 -13.31
C GLY A 449 -1.40 -3.68 -13.19
N LEU A 450 -1.36 -2.56 -12.45
CA LEU A 450 -2.48 -1.62 -12.30
C LEU A 450 -2.99 -1.14 -13.66
N LEU A 451 -2.10 -0.59 -14.49
CA LEU A 451 -2.46 0.03 -15.76
C LEU A 451 -2.93 -1.00 -16.80
N LYS A 452 -2.38 -2.22 -16.78
CA LYS A 452 -2.89 -3.34 -17.59
C LYS A 452 -4.31 -3.71 -17.19
N SER A 453 -4.62 -3.78 -15.90
CA SER A 453 -5.98 -4.06 -15.40
C SER A 453 -6.97 -2.97 -15.83
N PHE A 454 -6.62 -1.69 -15.69
CA PHE A 454 -7.48 -0.58 -16.15
C PHE A 454 -7.73 -0.61 -17.66
N ARG A 455 -6.68 -0.78 -18.46
CA ARG A 455 -6.82 -0.89 -19.92
C ARG A 455 -7.67 -2.09 -20.34
N ALA A 456 -7.55 -3.22 -19.66
CA ALA A 456 -8.40 -4.39 -19.89
C ALA A 456 -9.89 -4.10 -19.58
N GLY A 457 -10.15 -3.21 -18.61
CA GLY A 457 -11.48 -2.69 -18.30
C GLY A 457 -11.93 -1.50 -19.17
N GLY A 458 -11.18 -1.13 -20.21
CA GLY A 458 -11.52 -0.04 -21.13
C GLY A 458 -11.19 1.37 -20.61
N VAL A 459 -10.34 1.48 -19.60
CA VAL A 459 -9.92 2.74 -18.98
C VAL A 459 -8.47 3.03 -19.38
N GLU A 460 -8.27 4.14 -20.10
CA GLU A 460 -6.93 4.57 -20.50
C GLU A 460 -6.23 5.35 -19.39
N HIS A 461 -4.90 5.28 -19.38
CA HIS A 461 -4.10 6.07 -18.47
C HIS A 461 -3.60 7.34 -19.14
N ARG A 462 -3.65 8.45 -18.42
CA ARG A 462 -3.21 9.76 -18.90
C ARG A 462 -1.71 9.97 -18.75
N PHE A 463 -1.14 9.40 -17.69
CA PHE A 463 0.30 9.45 -17.43
C PHE A 463 0.79 8.21 -16.68
N ASN A 464 2.06 7.88 -16.91
CA ASN A 464 2.81 6.85 -16.18
C ASN A 464 4.27 7.33 -16.05
N TRP A 465 4.61 7.91 -14.90
CA TRP A 465 5.92 8.49 -14.67
C TRP A 465 6.68 7.74 -13.59
N GLY A 466 7.80 7.14 -13.99
CA GLY A 466 8.64 6.34 -13.11
C GLY A 466 10.04 6.91 -12.95
N GLU A 467 10.67 6.64 -11.82
CA GLU A 467 12.07 6.95 -11.52
C GLU A 467 12.34 8.47 -11.57
N LEU A 468 13.34 8.93 -12.32
CA LEU A 468 13.69 10.35 -12.48
C LEU A 468 12.62 11.17 -13.23
N ARG A 469 11.55 10.54 -13.71
CA ARG A 469 10.45 11.19 -14.42
C ARG A 469 9.22 11.42 -13.53
N ALA A 470 9.15 10.74 -12.38
CA ALA A 470 8.19 11.03 -11.33
C ALA A 470 8.65 12.27 -10.58
N TRP A 471 7.86 13.35 -10.60
CA TRP A 471 8.25 14.63 -10.02
C TRP A 471 7.27 15.01 -8.91
N GLU A 472 7.81 15.47 -7.79
CA GLU A 472 7.03 15.93 -6.65
C GLU A 472 6.04 17.04 -7.02
N VAL A 473 6.42 17.90 -7.97
CA VAL A 473 5.59 19.03 -8.42
C VAL A 473 4.31 18.59 -9.12
N ASP A 474 4.21 17.33 -9.57
CA ASP A 474 3.00 16.76 -10.20
C ASP A 474 1.87 16.53 -9.21
N PHE A 475 2.18 16.60 -7.92
CA PHE A 475 1.25 16.42 -6.82
C PHE A 475 1.06 17.69 -5.99
N LYS A 476 1.85 18.73 -6.25
CA LYS A 476 1.75 20.02 -5.56
C LYS A 476 0.72 20.89 -6.27
N ASP A 477 -0.06 21.62 -5.49
CA ASP A 477 -1.07 22.55 -6.00
C ASP A 477 -0.39 23.72 -6.75
N PRO A 478 -0.98 24.28 -7.83
CA PRO A 478 -0.33 25.32 -8.62
C PRO A 478 -0.19 26.63 -7.85
N SER A 479 -1.07 26.90 -6.87
CA SER A 479 -0.95 28.04 -5.96
C SER A 479 0.21 27.89 -4.96
N LEU A 480 0.73 26.67 -4.81
CA LEU A 480 1.87 26.31 -3.95
C LEU A 480 3.13 25.96 -4.76
N GLY A 481 3.16 26.32 -6.05
CA GLY A 481 4.32 26.16 -6.92
C GLY A 481 4.43 24.79 -7.59
N GLY A 482 3.33 24.04 -7.65
CA GLY A 482 3.22 22.78 -8.39
C GLY A 482 2.46 22.87 -9.71
N GLN A 483 2.01 21.71 -10.18
CA GLN A 483 1.32 21.52 -11.47
C GLN A 483 0.35 20.33 -11.45
N ASP A 484 -0.18 19.96 -10.29
CA ASP A 484 -1.09 18.82 -10.15
C ASP A 484 -2.34 18.88 -11.06
N ALA A 485 -2.90 20.06 -11.34
CA ALA A 485 -4.00 20.23 -12.29
C ALA A 485 -3.68 19.74 -13.73
N SER A 486 -2.40 19.54 -14.06
CA SER A 486 -1.96 18.92 -15.33
C SER A 486 -1.65 17.42 -15.21
N TYR A 487 -1.52 16.91 -13.98
CA TYR A 487 -1.08 15.54 -13.68
C TYR A 487 -1.94 14.90 -12.59
N ALA A 488 -1.51 14.87 -11.32
CA ALA A 488 -2.20 14.12 -10.27
C ALA A 488 -3.67 14.52 -10.12
N ASP A 489 -4.01 15.80 -10.28
CA ASP A 489 -5.37 16.35 -10.20
C ASP A 489 -6.05 16.49 -11.59
N SER A 490 -5.54 15.80 -12.61
CA SER A 490 -6.11 15.81 -13.97
C SER A 490 -6.79 14.50 -14.37
N VAL A 491 -6.92 13.57 -13.43
CA VAL A 491 -7.45 12.21 -13.60
C VAL A 491 -8.39 11.85 -12.45
N ASP A 492 -9.30 10.88 -12.65
CA ASP A 492 -10.24 10.46 -11.61
C ASP A 492 -9.55 9.65 -10.50
N LEU A 493 -8.48 8.91 -10.83
CA LEU A 493 -7.67 8.16 -9.88
C LEU A 493 -6.18 8.31 -10.16
N THR A 494 -5.43 8.72 -9.13
CA THR A 494 -3.97 8.76 -9.15
C THR A 494 -3.42 7.68 -8.22
N PHE A 495 -2.48 6.88 -8.74
CA PHE A 495 -1.77 5.85 -7.98
C PHE A 495 -0.29 6.19 -7.86
N TYR A 496 0.17 6.35 -6.62
CA TYR A 496 1.58 6.53 -6.31
C TYR A 496 2.13 5.30 -5.56
N THR A 497 3.29 4.78 -6.00
CA THR A 497 4.08 3.82 -5.20
C THR A 497 5.52 4.29 -5.06
N GLY A 498 6.05 4.25 -3.84
CA GLY A 498 7.39 4.74 -3.57
C GLY A 498 7.71 4.73 -2.08
N HIS A 499 8.42 5.77 -1.63
CA HIS A 499 8.63 6.03 -0.21
C HIS A 499 7.70 7.13 0.26
N ALA A 500 7.18 6.96 1.46
CA ALA A 500 6.35 7.94 2.12
C ALA A 500 6.59 7.85 3.63
N ASN A 501 6.05 8.83 4.34
CA ASN A 501 5.84 8.77 5.78
C ASN A 501 4.61 9.60 6.11
N GLY A 502 4.35 9.82 7.40
CA GLY A 502 3.21 10.61 7.82
C GLY A 502 3.19 12.05 7.27
N VAL A 503 4.32 12.63 6.85
CA VAL A 503 4.41 14.03 6.39
C VAL A 503 4.43 14.21 4.87
N GLY A 504 4.67 13.17 4.08
CA GLY A 504 4.80 13.34 2.63
C GLY A 504 5.32 12.12 1.88
N PHE A 505 5.44 12.25 0.56
CA PHE A 505 5.94 11.21 -0.35
C PHE A 505 7.21 11.69 -1.06
N MET A 506 8.12 10.76 -1.36
CA MET A 506 9.46 11.11 -1.82
C MET A 506 9.72 10.73 -3.26
N PHE A 507 10.58 11.51 -3.92
CA PHE A 507 10.91 11.37 -5.33
C PHE A 507 12.42 11.31 -5.53
N CYS A 508 12.84 10.76 -6.66
CA CYS A 508 14.27 10.69 -7.01
C CYS A 508 14.74 11.94 -7.74
N SER A 509 13.83 12.58 -8.48
CA SER A 509 14.04 13.89 -9.09
C SER A 509 13.94 14.98 -8.02
N ALA A 510 14.68 16.08 -8.21
CA ALA A 510 14.58 17.29 -7.39
C ALA A 510 14.14 18.44 -8.29
N MET A 511 12.87 18.43 -8.72
CA MET A 511 12.35 19.56 -9.48
C MET A 511 12.15 20.79 -8.59
N ASN A 512 11.89 20.54 -7.30
CA ASN A 512 11.80 21.50 -6.22
C ASN A 512 12.65 21.02 -5.02
N ASP A 513 12.21 20.00 -4.30
CA ASP A 513 12.76 19.56 -3.00
C ASP A 513 12.74 18.03 -2.80
N ARG A 514 12.36 17.25 -3.82
CA ARG A 514 12.19 15.78 -3.79
C ARG A 514 11.07 15.25 -2.92
N ILE A 515 10.25 16.11 -2.33
CA ILE A 515 9.21 15.69 -1.39
C ILE A 515 7.91 16.41 -1.74
N LEU A 516 6.85 15.63 -1.91
CA LEU A 516 5.51 16.19 -1.72
C LEU A 516 5.28 16.25 -0.21
N HIS A 517 5.36 17.43 0.38
CA HIS A 517 4.95 17.62 1.77
C HIS A 517 3.43 17.80 1.84
N PHE A 518 2.78 17.33 2.90
CA PHE A 518 1.31 17.40 3.02
C PHE A 518 0.75 18.83 2.90
N SER A 519 1.56 19.85 3.24
CA SER A 519 1.18 21.26 3.13
C SER A 519 1.08 21.76 1.69
N ASP A 520 1.64 21.01 0.75
CA ASP A 520 1.73 21.41 -0.65
C ASP A 520 0.60 20.79 -1.50
N ALA A 521 -0.26 19.97 -0.89
CA ALA A 521 -1.32 19.23 -1.56
C ALA A 521 -2.69 19.91 -1.35
N HIS A 522 -3.40 20.15 -2.45
CA HIS A 522 -4.84 20.46 -2.49
C HIS A 522 -5.43 19.71 -3.68
N TRP A 523 -6.08 18.57 -3.43
CA TRP A 523 -6.54 17.64 -4.44
C TRP A 523 -8.05 17.60 -4.60
N GLY A 524 -8.49 17.34 -5.83
CA GLY A 524 -9.89 17.36 -6.27
C GLY A 524 -10.39 18.78 -6.56
N ASN A 525 -9.50 19.78 -6.58
CA ASN A 525 -9.87 21.13 -7.01
C ASN A 525 -9.83 21.26 -8.54
N SER A 526 -9.48 20.16 -9.23
CA SER A 526 -9.51 20.02 -10.67
C SER A 526 -10.31 18.78 -11.12
N ASN A 527 -9.85 17.53 -10.95
CA ASN A 527 -10.60 16.33 -11.39
C ASN A 527 -10.35 15.05 -10.56
N LEU A 528 -9.51 15.10 -9.52
CA LEU A 528 -9.12 13.90 -8.77
C LEU A 528 -10.08 13.56 -7.64
N GLU A 529 -10.70 12.40 -7.79
CA GLU A 529 -11.55 11.83 -6.74
C GLU A 529 -10.79 10.94 -5.78
N TRP A 530 -9.85 10.15 -6.29
CA TRP A 530 -9.25 9.09 -5.49
C TRP A 530 -7.72 9.06 -5.59
N MET A 531 -7.07 9.36 -4.48
CA MET A 531 -5.61 9.28 -4.35
C MET A 531 -5.21 7.98 -3.65
N VAL A 532 -4.44 7.14 -4.33
CA VAL A 532 -3.86 5.91 -3.76
C VAL A 532 -2.37 6.11 -3.55
N VAL A 533 -1.92 5.89 -2.31
CA VAL A 533 -0.53 6.00 -1.89
C VAL A 533 -0.09 4.63 -1.35
N ALA A 534 0.37 3.81 -2.29
CA ALA A 534 0.99 2.50 -2.06
C ALA A 534 2.43 2.64 -1.53
N ALA A 535 2.56 3.29 -0.37
CA ALA A 535 3.84 3.57 0.27
C ALA A 535 3.69 3.63 1.79
N CYS A 536 4.81 3.73 2.50
CA CYS A 536 4.84 3.75 3.96
C CYS A 536 4.02 4.93 4.52
N GLY A 537 2.98 4.61 5.29
CA GLY A 537 2.54 5.49 6.36
C GLY A 537 2.07 6.92 6.07
N PRO A 538 1.52 7.31 4.90
CA PRO A 538 0.91 8.64 4.76
C PRO A 538 -0.16 8.88 5.83
N LEU A 539 -0.92 7.84 6.18
CA LEU A 539 -1.97 7.86 7.19
C LEU A 539 -1.50 7.26 8.53
N GLN A 540 -0.22 7.43 8.85
CA GLN A 540 0.38 7.01 10.12
C GLN A 540 -0.37 7.57 11.31
N ASP A 541 -0.65 6.69 12.28
CA ASP A 541 -1.20 7.10 13.57
C ASP A 541 -0.07 7.50 14.53
N ASP A 542 0.47 8.70 14.31
CA ASP A 542 1.42 9.36 15.19
C ASP A 542 0.65 10.27 16.15
N ALA A 543 0.06 9.68 17.19
CA ALA A 543 -0.83 10.36 18.14
C ALA A 543 -1.98 11.14 17.45
N GLY A 544 -2.56 10.54 16.40
CA GLY A 544 -3.62 11.14 15.61
C GLY A 544 -3.17 12.27 14.67
N ALA A 545 -1.87 12.48 14.43
CA ALA A 545 -1.38 13.59 13.60
C ALA A 545 -1.90 13.58 12.16
N TRP A 546 -2.29 12.42 11.62
CA TRP A 546 -2.92 12.29 10.29
C TRP A 546 -4.04 13.32 10.08
N ARG A 547 -4.81 13.62 11.14
CA ARG A 547 -5.95 14.54 11.15
C ARG A 547 -5.60 15.98 10.77
N PHE A 548 -4.36 16.38 10.98
CA PHE A 548 -3.88 17.74 10.68
C PHE A 548 -3.04 17.76 9.41
N ARG A 549 -2.37 16.65 9.10
CA ARG A 549 -1.48 16.57 7.93
C ARG A 549 -2.28 16.54 6.64
N TRP A 550 -3.28 15.66 6.52
CA TRP A 550 -3.92 15.41 5.22
C TRP A 550 -5.28 16.07 5.03
N SER A 551 -5.88 16.65 6.06
CA SER A 551 -7.21 17.30 5.95
C SER A 551 -7.25 18.44 4.94
N ASN A 552 -6.17 19.19 4.78
CA ASN A 552 -6.08 20.28 3.80
C ASN A 552 -5.92 19.77 2.36
N ALA A 553 -5.46 18.54 2.17
CA ALA A 553 -5.33 17.92 0.85
C ALA A 553 -6.68 17.59 0.21
N PHE A 554 -7.77 17.56 0.98
CA PHE A 554 -9.11 17.37 0.44
C PHE A 554 -9.68 18.72 0.03
N ASP A 555 -9.65 19.05 -1.26
CA ASP A 555 -10.36 20.19 -1.84
C ASP A 555 -11.23 19.75 -3.03
N GLY A 556 -12.04 18.74 -2.78
CA GLY A 556 -12.83 18.01 -3.78
C GLY A 556 -12.59 16.52 -3.70
N LEU A 557 -11.38 16.10 -3.31
CA LEU A 557 -11.00 14.69 -3.15
C LEU A 557 -12.02 13.90 -2.34
N HIS A 558 -12.34 12.69 -2.81
CA HIS A 558 -13.26 11.78 -2.14
C HIS A 558 -12.54 10.90 -1.11
N LEU A 559 -11.46 10.23 -1.54
CA LEU A 559 -10.74 9.26 -0.71
C LEU A 559 -9.22 9.38 -0.88
N LEU A 560 -8.52 9.34 0.26
CA LEU A 560 -7.08 9.08 0.32
C LEU A 560 -6.87 7.67 0.88
N LEU A 561 -6.35 6.76 0.04
CA LEU A 561 -6.11 5.36 0.37
C LEU A 561 -4.61 5.13 0.55
N GLY A 562 -4.20 4.48 1.64
CA GLY A 562 -2.78 4.20 1.88
C GLY A 562 -2.53 3.29 3.07
N TYR A 563 -1.37 3.45 3.70
CA TYR A 563 -0.97 2.70 4.89
C TYR A 563 -0.82 3.61 6.11
N ALA A 564 -1.02 3.03 7.29
CA ALA A 564 -0.73 3.64 8.59
C ALA A 564 0.60 3.19 9.20
N THR A 565 1.29 2.26 8.55
CA THR A 565 2.60 1.74 8.95
C THR A 565 3.52 1.63 7.74
N GLU A 566 4.74 1.17 7.98
CA GLU A 566 5.61 0.68 6.91
C GLU A 566 4.96 -0.51 6.20
N SER A 567 4.96 -0.49 4.87
CA SER A 567 4.51 -1.59 4.00
C SER A 567 5.71 -2.27 3.32
N PHE A 568 5.47 -3.39 2.66
CA PHE A 568 6.48 -4.15 1.92
C PHE A 568 6.40 -3.85 0.43
N ASP A 569 7.53 -3.77 -0.26
CA ASP A 569 7.58 -3.66 -1.72
C ASP A 569 7.07 -4.95 -2.39
N ASP A 570 6.14 -4.83 -3.33
CA ASP A 570 5.46 -5.96 -3.96
C ASP A 570 5.06 -5.64 -5.42
N THR A 571 4.74 -6.67 -6.20
CA THR A 571 4.40 -6.56 -7.63
C THR A 571 2.92 -6.62 -7.96
N ASN A 572 2.03 -6.84 -6.98
CA ASN A 572 0.66 -7.32 -7.22
C ASN A 572 -0.43 -6.39 -6.70
N GLU A 573 -0.11 -5.49 -5.78
CA GLU A 573 -1.06 -4.57 -5.15
C GLU A 573 -1.89 -3.80 -6.19
N GLY A 574 -1.23 -3.19 -7.18
CA GLY A 574 -1.87 -2.41 -8.22
C GLY A 574 -2.82 -3.23 -9.10
N SER A 575 -2.38 -4.41 -9.59
CA SER A 575 -3.25 -5.25 -10.42
C SER A 575 -4.46 -5.76 -9.66
N MET A 576 -4.26 -6.22 -8.41
CA MET A 576 -5.34 -6.73 -7.56
C MET A 576 -6.33 -5.64 -7.16
N PHE A 577 -5.85 -4.43 -6.86
CA PHE A 577 -6.71 -3.29 -6.57
C PHE A 577 -7.61 -2.95 -7.78
N ALA A 578 -7.01 -2.71 -8.95
CA ALA A 578 -7.77 -2.38 -10.16
C ALA A 578 -8.77 -3.49 -10.56
N SER A 579 -8.37 -4.76 -10.48
CA SER A 579 -9.27 -5.88 -10.81
C SER A 579 -10.50 -5.95 -9.91
N ARG A 580 -10.38 -5.61 -8.62
CA ARG A 580 -11.54 -5.58 -7.70
C ARG A 580 -12.48 -4.42 -7.98
N LEU A 581 -11.95 -3.26 -8.41
CA LEU A 581 -12.78 -2.11 -8.80
C LEU A 581 -13.58 -2.38 -10.07
N LEU A 582 -12.95 -3.05 -11.04
CA LEU A 582 -13.48 -3.18 -12.40
C LEU A 582 -14.28 -4.47 -12.64
N ASP A 583 -14.39 -5.36 -11.65
CA ASP A 583 -15.17 -6.60 -11.73
C ASP A 583 -16.64 -6.31 -12.06
N ASP A 584 -17.07 -6.62 -13.29
CA ASP A 584 -18.44 -6.38 -13.76
C ASP A 584 -19.49 -7.22 -13.03
N ALA A 585 -19.12 -8.40 -12.53
CA ALA A 585 -20.05 -9.28 -11.83
C ALA A 585 -20.28 -8.79 -10.40
N SER A 586 -19.23 -8.25 -9.79
CA SER A 586 -19.28 -7.72 -8.43
C SER A 586 -18.21 -6.64 -8.26
N PRO A 587 -18.49 -5.37 -8.58
CA PRO A 587 -17.50 -4.29 -8.46
C PRO A 587 -17.38 -3.77 -7.03
N ALA A 588 -16.17 -3.74 -6.47
CA ALA A 588 -15.97 -3.38 -5.07
C ALA A 588 -15.90 -1.86 -4.88
N PRO A 589 -16.48 -1.30 -3.79
CA PRO A 589 -16.20 0.06 -3.37
C PRO A 589 -14.70 0.25 -3.14
N LEU A 590 -14.17 1.44 -3.44
CA LEU A 590 -12.72 1.69 -3.41
C LEU A 590 -12.07 1.37 -2.08
N ARG A 591 -12.71 1.76 -0.96
CA ARG A 591 -12.21 1.45 0.39
C ARG A 591 -12.06 -0.05 0.63
N GLN A 592 -13.03 -0.85 0.15
CA GLN A 592 -13.04 -2.29 0.35
C GLN A 592 -12.06 -2.97 -0.59
N ALA A 593 -11.96 -2.50 -1.84
CA ALA A 593 -10.94 -2.95 -2.79
C ALA A 593 -9.54 -2.73 -2.23
N TRP A 594 -9.24 -1.54 -1.67
CA TRP A 594 -7.95 -1.25 -1.05
C TRP A 594 -7.70 -2.11 0.19
N ALA A 595 -8.62 -2.13 1.16
CA ALA A 595 -8.45 -2.90 2.39
C ALA A 595 -8.22 -4.40 2.11
N THR A 596 -9.02 -5.00 1.22
CA THR A 596 -8.86 -6.42 0.86
C THR A 596 -7.62 -6.68 -0.01
N THR A 597 -7.17 -5.71 -0.81
CA THR A 597 -5.87 -5.78 -1.49
C THR A 597 -4.73 -5.83 -0.49
N ALA A 598 -4.70 -4.86 0.44
CA ALA A 598 -3.67 -4.78 1.45
C ALA A 598 -3.62 -6.06 2.30
N ILE A 599 -4.80 -6.57 2.74
CA ILE A 599 -4.93 -7.83 3.50
C ILE A 599 -4.28 -9.01 2.77
N GLU A 600 -4.53 -9.15 1.47
CA GLU A 600 -4.04 -10.30 0.71
C GLU A 600 -2.59 -10.17 0.25
N VAL A 601 -2.11 -8.96 -0.02
CA VAL A 601 -0.77 -8.73 -0.61
C VAL A 601 0.29 -8.52 0.46
N GLN A 602 -0.01 -7.77 1.52
CA GLN A 602 0.99 -7.45 2.53
C GLN A 602 1.32 -8.69 3.38
N PRO A 603 2.61 -9.04 3.51
CA PRO A 603 3.02 -10.37 3.99
C PRO A 603 2.87 -10.55 5.51
N ASP A 604 2.74 -9.46 6.27
CA ASP A 604 2.83 -9.42 7.73
C ASP A 604 1.61 -8.68 8.29
N ASP A 605 1.00 -9.20 9.35
CA ASP A 605 -0.20 -8.62 9.97
C ASP A 605 0.09 -7.37 10.82
N LYS A 606 1.37 -7.00 10.96
CA LYS A 606 1.80 -5.71 11.50
C LYS A 606 1.65 -4.56 10.51
N VAL A 607 1.37 -4.84 9.24
CA VAL A 607 1.03 -3.79 8.27
C VAL A 607 -0.42 -3.38 8.50
N ILE A 608 -0.66 -2.07 8.61
CA ILE A 608 -1.98 -1.50 8.85
C ILE A 608 -2.38 -0.69 7.60
N TYR A 609 -3.42 -1.13 6.89
CA TYR A 609 -4.01 -0.28 5.84
C TYR A 609 -4.77 0.87 6.49
N ALA A 610 -4.91 1.97 5.76
CA ALA A 610 -5.77 3.07 6.17
C ALA A 610 -6.42 3.76 4.98
N ILE A 611 -7.63 4.27 5.21
CA ILE A 611 -8.41 5.06 4.26
C ILE A 611 -8.89 6.30 5.00
N MET A 612 -8.75 7.47 4.39
CA MET A 612 -9.29 8.73 4.89
C MET A 612 -10.32 9.28 3.89
N GLY A 613 -11.38 9.89 4.40
CA GLY A 613 -12.39 10.56 3.60
C GLY A 613 -13.06 11.70 4.36
N VAL A 614 -14.11 12.27 3.76
CA VAL A 614 -14.75 13.50 4.22
C VAL A 614 -16.21 13.33 4.60
N TYR A 615 -16.71 14.25 5.41
CA TYR A 615 -18.14 14.43 5.67
C TYR A 615 -18.72 15.60 4.90
N GLY A 616 -19.89 15.38 4.32
CA GLY A 616 -20.76 16.44 3.81
C GLY A 616 -21.64 17.05 4.91
N ALA A 617 -22.30 18.15 4.57
CA ALA A 617 -23.24 18.84 5.45
C ALA A 617 -24.24 17.88 6.14
N GLY A 618 -24.39 18.01 7.45
CA GLY A 618 -25.25 17.13 8.26
C GLY A 618 -24.59 15.81 8.67
N TRP A 619 -23.26 15.70 8.55
CA TRP A 619 -22.47 14.48 8.81
C TRP A 619 -22.79 13.35 7.82
N THR A 620 -23.18 13.69 6.60
CA THR A 620 -23.42 12.72 5.52
C THR A 620 -22.11 12.12 5.04
N LEU A 621 -22.16 10.88 4.59
CA LEU A 621 -21.03 10.09 4.09
C LEU A 621 -21.14 9.84 2.58
N PRO A 622 -21.18 10.89 1.72
CA PRO A 622 -21.48 10.72 0.30
C PRO A 622 -20.47 9.84 -0.43
N ASN A 623 -19.19 9.88 -0.03
CA ASN A 623 -18.10 9.21 -0.73
C ASN A 623 -17.61 7.92 -0.04
N TYR A 624 -18.27 7.49 1.05
CA TYR A 624 -17.79 6.37 1.87
C TYR A 624 -17.75 5.04 1.11
N ASP A 625 -18.75 4.79 0.27
CA ASP A 625 -18.87 3.61 -0.58
C ASP A 625 -18.77 3.94 -2.06
N ASP A 626 -17.92 4.93 -2.40
CA ASP A 626 -17.60 5.25 -3.78
C ASP A 626 -17.12 4.00 -4.54
N HIS A 627 -17.67 3.84 -5.74
CA HIS A 627 -17.19 2.89 -6.73
C HIS A 627 -16.36 3.60 -7.79
N PHE A 628 -15.59 2.84 -8.55
CA PHE A 628 -14.99 3.42 -9.75
C PHE A 628 -16.11 3.79 -10.74
N TRP A 629 -15.90 4.83 -11.54
CA TRP A 629 -16.92 5.32 -12.47
C TRP A 629 -17.51 4.20 -13.34
N GLY A 630 -18.84 4.17 -13.42
CA GLY A 630 -19.60 3.15 -14.17
C GLY A 630 -19.74 1.79 -13.46
N LYS A 631 -19.15 1.63 -12.27
CA LYS A 631 -19.19 0.37 -11.50
C LYS A 631 -20.10 0.44 -10.27
N GLY A 632 -20.63 1.60 -9.93
CA GLY A 632 -21.58 1.79 -8.85
C GLY A 632 -21.81 3.27 -8.54
N PRO A 633 -22.46 3.60 -7.41
CA PRO A 633 -22.63 4.98 -6.98
C PRO A 633 -21.30 5.67 -6.68
N VAL A 634 -21.23 6.95 -7.00
CA VAL A 634 -20.13 7.86 -6.67
C VAL A 634 -20.73 9.11 -6.06
N GLY A 635 -20.20 9.57 -4.93
CA GLY A 635 -20.62 10.80 -4.26
C GLY A 635 -20.20 12.06 -5.02
N PRO A 636 -20.77 13.22 -4.69
CA PRO A 636 -20.29 14.51 -5.19
C PRO A 636 -19.04 14.99 -4.44
N ASP A 637 -18.33 15.88 -5.11
CA ASP A 637 -17.14 16.54 -4.59
C ASP A 637 -17.53 17.56 -3.52
N LEU A 638 -16.68 17.70 -2.49
CA LEU A 638 -16.97 18.50 -1.31
C LEU A 638 -15.91 19.59 -1.09
N TRP A 639 -16.24 20.81 -1.51
CA TRP A 639 -15.40 22.00 -1.32
C TRP A 639 -15.81 22.86 -0.11
N GLY A 640 -14.82 23.55 0.45
CA GLY A 640 -15.01 24.61 1.43
C GLY A 640 -16.00 24.24 2.54
N ALA A 641 -17.07 25.05 2.69
CA ALA A 641 -18.06 24.88 3.75
C ALA A 641 -18.99 23.65 3.57
N ALA A 642 -19.01 23.01 2.40
CA ALA A 642 -19.77 21.77 2.19
C ALA A 642 -19.12 20.58 2.93
N ARG A 643 -17.80 20.65 3.14
CA ARG A 643 -17.03 19.70 3.94
C ARG A 643 -17.06 20.12 5.41
N VAL A 644 -17.56 19.23 6.28
CA VAL A 644 -17.79 19.54 7.71
C VAL A 644 -16.94 18.71 8.68
N GLY A 645 -16.18 17.75 8.16
CA GLY A 645 -15.24 16.95 8.93
C GLY A 645 -14.56 15.89 8.10
N PHE A 646 -13.80 15.03 8.78
CA PHE A 646 -13.04 13.95 8.17
C PHE A 646 -13.20 12.66 8.97
N TRP A 647 -12.98 11.53 8.31
CA TRP A 647 -12.94 10.23 8.95
C TRP A 647 -11.76 9.42 8.43
N ARG A 648 -11.34 8.44 9.24
CA ARG A 648 -10.32 7.47 8.90
C ARG A 648 -10.77 6.07 9.32
N ILE A 649 -10.52 5.10 8.47
CA ILE A 649 -10.61 3.67 8.79
C ILE A 649 -9.24 3.06 8.67
N SER A 650 -8.85 2.24 9.63
CA SER A 650 -7.60 1.47 9.56
C SER A 650 -7.79 0.06 10.10
N GLY A 651 -6.95 -0.89 9.70
CA GLY A 651 -6.98 -2.24 10.24
C GLY A 651 -5.74 -3.04 9.83
N PRO A 652 -5.40 -4.12 10.56
CA PRO A 652 -4.30 -4.99 10.17
C PRO A 652 -4.59 -5.66 8.84
N THR A 653 -3.53 -6.00 8.09
CA THR A 653 -3.61 -6.77 6.85
C THR A 653 -3.65 -8.27 7.10
#